data_AF-A0A9Q0N8E8-F1
#
_entry.id   AF-A0A9Q0N8E8-F1
#
_cell.length_a   1.000
_cell.length_b   1.000
_cell.length_c   1.000
_cell.angle_alpha   90.00
_cell.angle_beta   90.00
_cell.angle_gamma   90.00
#
_symmetry.space_group_name_H-M   'P 1'
#
loop_
_entity.id
_entity.type
_entity.pdbx_description
1 polymer ?
#
loop_
_entity_poly.entity_id
_entity_poly.type
_entity_poly.pdbx_seq_one_letter_code
_entity_poly.pdbx_strand_id
1 'polypeptide(L)'
;MNDFNEILHLAEERIGIAKSVSELQQVRGELLGRQSLINQEMKKLGNLNQDERKKLGEAINLVKNQINNLLETKECVLEETELTNSFVAEKIDLTIPARQYKQGSIHPITQVTEELIQIFAKFGLSVKSGPTIENDWYNFTALNFGQEHPARQMHDTFYLQAKDQEDHLLLRTHTSPIQIRAMENEKPPFRFISPGRTYRSDYDMTHTPMFHQIEGLVVEENINMGHLKYIIIEFIRDFFEQTNIEVRFRPSFFPFTEPSAEVDIKMPNSNNWLEVLGCGMVHPNVLKNVDIDSKQYQGFAFGLGIERFAMLKYNIQDLRQFFEEVEEIIDRRAELKDFEVAHILKVKPHPLANKLQICEIQTKEGLLQIVCGASNARENIKVVLAKIGCLIPNGEFKIKESVIRGEKSSGMLCSEEELLLGGNSEGIIELLETAEIGEPLSNYYGIDDPVFNINVTPNRGDALGVYGIARDLAARGIGGLKEIEVPKIREDFQSNLNLEIKDKVAVRLFCIREIRDLQNRESPDWLKQLLQNIGVKSISAIVDITNYILYSFGQPMHAYDKNKFSDNIQVSLLQESAKFIALQGQEYNLEKDDLIVQDNNKQIYCLAGITGGAYGSCTLETSNIILEAASFSPEYITKTGRRLQIDTEARYRFERNIDQSFTLQALNIATELIVSICGGKASQIIYEGNIQPDQKSLEFPISCLAKITGMQLSTSEIINILEALGFIVQGQDSAPDILKILIPSWRHDINIKEDIIEEIVRVYGYDKLKAIKLPDPIIIRTVSLEQKRIIELKRILASCGYDEVVTNSFMSSKTAKLFTTLQEELFLLNPLNTDNNYMRPSIIPNLLTIAQKNSLRSLKDSALMEIGPIFNSCAPEGELLFAAGIKCGQYNHKDYHSAGRLFDVFDVKADLETSLNYIKLSLDKCQFSKVDLPYYHPTKSSAVKLGKNIIAYFGQVHPAILKYFDIKKEIFAFEINMSNVPLSKLKFPRKDEFVVSDFQPTFRDYAFVVNNDQPVGEIINCIKKLDKKIIRSVDLFDVYAGDKLPFGKKSVAIKVKLQSADRTLNESDLKQLSEMIISNVEERFQGKLRE
;
A
#
# COMPACT_ATOMS: atom_id res chain seq x y z
N MET A 1 -9.91 102.12 16.27
CA MET A 1 -10.48 100.81 15.87
C MET A 1 -10.22 100.50 14.38
N ASN A 2 -10.28 101.47 13.45
CA ASN A 2 -9.99 101.21 12.02
C ASN A 2 -8.60 100.61 11.73
N ASP A 3 -7.54 101.08 12.40
CA ASP A 3 -6.14 100.62 12.20
C ASP A 3 -5.93 99.12 12.52
N PHE A 4 -6.61 98.60 13.55
CA PHE A 4 -6.47 97.20 13.96
C PHE A 4 -7.21 96.23 13.03
N ASN A 5 -8.30 96.68 12.41
CA ASN A 5 -9.02 95.90 11.40
C ASN A 5 -8.20 95.79 10.11
N GLU A 6 -7.45 96.83 9.73
CA GLU A 6 -6.53 96.77 8.59
C GLU A 6 -5.36 95.80 8.85
N ILE A 7 -4.80 95.80 10.06
CA ILE A 7 -3.76 94.83 10.46
C ILE A 7 -4.30 93.39 10.42
N LEU A 8 -5.53 93.17 10.90
CA LEU A 8 -6.17 91.85 10.87
C LEU A 8 -6.41 91.39 9.43
N HIS A 9 -6.93 92.25 8.55
CA HIS A 9 -7.17 91.94 7.14
C HIS A 9 -5.86 91.62 6.39
N LEU A 10 -4.79 92.39 6.65
CA LEU A 10 -3.46 92.11 6.08
C LEU A 10 -2.91 90.75 6.56
N ALA A 11 -3.14 90.42 7.83
CA ALA A 11 -2.75 89.13 8.39
C ALA A 11 -3.54 87.97 7.74
N GLU A 12 -4.85 88.10 7.60
CA GLU A 12 -5.70 87.11 6.91
C GLU A 12 -5.24 86.85 5.47
N GLU A 13 -4.91 87.91 4.73
CA GLU A 13 -4.44 87.80 3.34
C GLU A 13 -3.07 87.10 3.26
N ARG A 14 -2.08 87.51 4.07
CA ARG A 14 -0.75 86.91 4.06
C ARG A 14 -0.73 85.46 4.55
N ILE A 15 -1.50 85.16 5.60
CA ILE A 15 -1.65 83.80 6.11
C ILE A 15 -2.36 82.92 5.07
N GLY A 16 -3.35 83.46 4.36
CA GLY A 16 -4.06 82.76 3.30
C GLY A 16 -3.17 82.32 2.13
N ILE A 17 -2.19 83.15 1.75
CA ILE A 17 -1.27 82.91 0.62
C ILE A 17 -0.22 81.83 0.90
N ALA A 18 0.20 81.64 2.16
CA ALA A 18 1.23 80.67 2.52
C ALA A 18 0.86 79.25 2.08
N LYS A 19 1.79 78.56 1.39
CA LYS A 19 1.58 77.24 0.78
C LYS A 19 2.34 76.10 1.46
N SER A 20 3.23 76.41 2.40
CA SER A 20 3.98 75.42 3.20
C SER A 20 4.13 75.87 4.65
N VAL A 21 4.39 74.92 5.55
CA VAL A 21 4.65 75.24 6.97
C VAL A 21 5.87 76.17 7.11
N SER A 22 6.88 76.01 6.25
CA SER A 22 8.06 76.89 6.22
C SER A 22 7.72 78.33 5.83
N GLU A 23 6.88 78.54 4.81
CA GLU A 23 6.41 79.88 4.41
C GLU A 23 5.52 80.51 5.49
N LEU A 24 4.67 79.71 6.15
CA LEU A 24 3.82 80.18 7.23
C LEU A 24 4.64 80.64 8.45
N GLN A 25 5.74 79.96 8.76
CA GLN A 25 6.68 80.35 9.82
C GLN A 25 7.40 81.68 9.49
N GLN A 26 7.68 81.95 8.22
CA GLN A 26 8.19 83.26 7.78
C GLN A 26 7.13 84.36 7.97
N VAL A 27 5.88 84.11 7.55
CA VAL A 27 4.75 85.04 7.75
C VAL A 27 4.47 85.29 9.23
N ARG A 28 4.60 84.26 10.08
CA ARG A 28 4.53 84.39 11.55
C ARG A 28 5.60 85.33 12.09
N GLY A 29 6.83 85.22 11.58
CA GLY A 29 7.93 86.14 11.89
C GLY A 29 7.65 87.60 11.49
N GLU A 30 7.01 87.82 10.35
CA GLU A 30 6.65 89.17 9.86
C GLU A 30 5.51 89.81 10.67
N LEU A 31 4.45 89.04 10.97
CA LEU A 31 3.24 89.53 11.64
C LEU A 31 3.41 89.69 13.16
N LEU A 32 4.26 88.86 13.79
CA LEU A 32 4.41 88.81 15.26
C LEU A 32 5.85 89.04 15.76
N GLY A 33 6.83 89.15 14.86
CA GLY A 33 8.23 89.40 15.19
C GLY A 33 8.50 90.83 15.70
N ARG A 34 9.73 91.10 16.15
CA ARG A 34 10.11 92.33 16.88
C ARG A 34 9.87 93.65 16.13
N GLN A 35 9.81 93.62 14.80
CA GLN A 35 9.58 94.78 13.94
C GLN A 35 8.15 94.87 13.39
N SER A 36 7.26 93.93 13.75
CA SER A 36 5.86 93.90 13.28
C SER A 36 5.06 95.13 13.67
N LEU A 37 4.03 95.45 12.88
CA LEU A 37 3.08 96.54 13.15
C LEU A 37 2.43 96.39 14.55
N ILE A 38 2.14 95.15 14.98
CA ILE A 38 1.58 94.85 16.30
C ILE A 38 2.55 95.18 17.44
N ASN A 39 3.83 94.86 17.28
CA ASN A 39 4.85 95.22 18.27
C ASN A 39 5.18 96.73 18.25
N GLN A 40 4.98 97.41 17.12
CA GLN A 40 5.10 98.89 17.04
C GLN A 40 3.94 99.58 17.78
N GLU A 41 2.70 99.08 17.66
CA GLU A 41 1.55 99.54 18.46
C GLU A 41 1.73 99.25 19.96
N MET A 42 2.33 98.10 20.31
CA MET A 42 2.67 97.82 21.73
C MET A 42 3.68 98.81 22.31
N LYS A 43 4.62 99.34 21.52
CA LYS A 43 5.58 100.35 22.01
C LYS A 43 4.90 101.69 22.35
N LYS A 44 3.77 102.02 21.70
CA LYS A 44 2.98 103.23 21.99
C LYS A 44 2.28 103.19 23.36
N LEU A 45 2.07 102.00 23.94
CA LEU A 45 1.50 101.82 25.30
C LEU A 45 2.33 102.48 26.41
N GLY A 46 3.62 102.75 26.17
CA GLY A 46 4.51 103.39 27.15
C GLY A 46 4.18 104.85 27.45
N ASN A 47 3.45 105.54 26.57
CA ASN A 47 3.21 106.99 26.63
C ASN A 47 1.75 107.38 26.97
N LEU A 48 0.91 106.43 27.41
CA LEU A 48 -0.54 106.63 27.61
C LEU A 48 -0.98 106.53 29.09
N ASN A 49 -2.09 107.21 29.42
CA ASN A 49 -2.70 107.17 30.76
C ASN A 49 -3.28 105.77 31.09
N GLN A 50 -3.44 105.47 32.39
CA GLN A 50 -3.73 104.10 32.88
C GLN A 50 -4.99 103.45 32.28
N ASP A 51 -6.08 104.20 32.10
CA ASP A 51 -7.32 103.69 31.49
C ASP A 51 -7.20 103.47 29.97
N GLU A 52 -6.49 104.35 29.26
CA GLU A 52 -6.27 104.23 27.82
C GLU A 52 -5.30 103.09 27.48
N ARG A 53 -4.28 102.90 28.33
CA ARG A 53 -3.32 101.79 28.21
C ARG A 53 -3.99 100.44 28.38
N LYS A 54 -5.00 100.32 29.26
CA LYS A 54 -5.77 99.09 29.47
C LYS A 54 -6.64 98.77 28.26
N LYS A 55 -7.40 99.73 27.73
CA LYS A 55 -8.25 99.54 26.54
C LYS A 55 -7.43 99.22 25.28
N LEU A 56 -6.33 99.93 25.05
CA LEU A 56 -5.47 99.69 23.88
C LEU A 56 -4.72 98.35 24.00
N GLY A 57 -4.23 98.01 25.19
CA GLY A 57 -3.56 96.72 25.45
C GLY A 57 -4.50 95.52 25.29
N GLU A 58 -5.76 95.65 25.72
CA GLU A 58 -6.80 94.64 25.50
C GLU A 58 -7.11 94.46 24.00
N ALA A 59 -7.25 95.56 23.25
CA ALA A 59 -7.45 95.51 21.80
C ALA A 59 -6.27 94.88 21.04
N ILE A 60 -5.03 95.20 21.42
CA ILE A 60 -3.82 94.60 20.82
C ILE A 60 -3.75 93.10 21.11
N ASN A 61 -4.02 92.69 22.35
CA ASN A 61 -4.02 91.27 22.72
C ASN A 61 -5.12 90.50 21.99
N LEU A 62 -6.30 91.09 21.79
CA LEU A 62 -7.39 90.50 21.02
C LEU A 62 -6.94 90.21 19.57
N VAL A 63 -6.38 91.21 18.88
CA VAL A 63 -5.89 91.08 17.50
C VAL A 63 -4.75 90.09 17.40
N LYS A 64 -3.80 90.13 18.36
CA LYS A 64 -2.68 89.17 18.43
C LYS A 64 -3.17 87.73 18.61
N ASN A 65 -4.16 87.51 19.46
CA ASN A 65 -4.76 86.19 19.65
C ASN A 65 -5.50 85.72 18.40
N GLN A 66 -6.22 86.62 17.71
CA GLN A 66 -6.87 86.28 16.44
C GLN A 66 -5.86 85.87 15.36
N ILE A 67 -4.73 86.58 15.25
CA ILE A 67 -3.66 86.23 14.28
C ILE A 67 -2.97 84.92 14.66
N ASN A 68 -2.70 84.67 15.94
CA ASN A 68 -2.19 83.37 16.39
C ASN A 68 -3.16 82.24 16.04
N ASN A 69 -4.46 82.42 16.28
CA ASN A 69 -5.47 81.43 15.93
C ASN A 69 -5.52 81.18 14.40
N LEU A 70 -5.42 82.24 13.58
CA LEU A 70 -5.36 82.11 12.12
C LEU A 70 -4.10 81.36 11.65
N LEU A 71 -2.94 81.66 12.26
CA LEU A 71 -1.68 80.97 12.00
C LEU A 71 -1.77 79.49 12.39
N GLU A 72 -2.22 79.17 13.60
CA GLU A 72 -2.38 77.79 14.08
C GLU A 72 -3.38 77.01 13.21
N THR A 73 -4.49 77.64 12.81
CA THR A 73 -5.48 77.02 11.92
C THR A 73 -4.87 76.71 10.55
N LYS A 74 -4.12 77.66 9.96
CA LYS A 74 -3.45 77.47 8.67
C LYS A 74 -2.30 76.46 8.75
N GLU A 75 -1.56 76.45 9.86
CA GLU A 75 -0.48 75.50 10.13
C GLU A 75 -1.04 74.07 10.15
N CYS A 76 -2.13 73.85 10.89
CA CYS A 76 -2.84 72.57 10.94
C CYS A 76 -3.35 72.14 9.54
N VAL A 77 -3.93 73.05 8.76
CA VAL A 77 -4.38 72.74 7.38
C VAL A 77 -3.21 72.38 6.46
N LEU A 78 -2.07 73.06 6.58
CA LEU A 78 -0.89 72.80 5.76
C LEU A 78 -0.22 71.47 6.16
N GLU A 79 -0.12 71.17 7.46
CA GLU A 79 0.36 69.88 7.97
C GLU A 79 -0.54 68.72 7.52
N GLU A 80 -1.86 68.89 7.60
CA GLU A 80 -2.83 67.89 7.14
C GLU A 80 -2.75 67.70 5.61
N THR A 81 -2.49 68.77 4.86
CA THR A 81 -2.29 68.71 3.40
C THR A 81 -0.98 68.02 3.03
N GLU A 82 0.13 68.33 3.72
CA GLU A 82 1.42 67.66 3.54
C GLU A 82 1.32 66.16 3.87
N LEU A 83 0.63 65.82 4.95
CA LEU A 83 0.38 64.43 5.36
C LEU A 83 -0.54 63.70 4.35
N THR A 84 -1.57 64.36 3.85
CA THR A 84 -2.44 63.79 2.81
C THR A 84 -1.67 63.54 1.51
N ASN A 85 -0.80 64.48 1.13
CA ASN A 85 0.08 64.31 -0.04
C ASN A 85 1.09 63.18 0.16
N SER A 86 1.64 63.00 1.37
CA SER A 86 2.51 61.87 1.67
C SER A 86 1.75 60.54 1.57
N PHE A 87 0.49 60.47 2.04
CA PHE A 87 -0.34 59.26 1.86
C PHE A 87 -0.63 58.95 0.38
N VAL A 88 -0.85 59.98 -0.46
CA VAL A 88 -1.03 59.79 -1.91
C VAL A 88 0.27 59.29 -2.55
N ALA A 89 1.42 59.78 -2.13
CA ALA A 89 2.73 59.34 -2.60
C ALA A 89 3.09 57.92 -2.12
N GLU A 90 2.63 57.52 -0.93
CA GLU A 90 2.78 56.18 -0.34
C GLU A 90 1.68 55.20 -0.75
N LYS A 91 0.81 55.56 -1.70
CA LYS A 91 -0.29 54.69 -2.14
C LYS A 91 0.25 53.40 -2.76
N ILE A 92 0.00 52.28 -2.09
CA ILE A 92 0.31 50.93 -2.57
C ILE A 92 -0.98 50.27 -3.07
N ASP A 93 -0.89 49.53 -4.17
CA ASP A 93 -1.98 48.69 -4.66
C ASP A 93 -2.10 47.40 -3.83
N LEU A 94 -3.08 47.37 -2.93
CA LEU A 94 -3.36 46.20 -2.07
C LEU A 94 -4.08 45.05 -2.81
N THR A 95 -4.44 45.23 -4.08
CA THR A 95 -5.05 44.18 -4.90
C THR A 95 -4.01 43.24 -5.53
N ILE A 96 -2.72 43.60 -5.44
CA ILE A 96 -1.61 42.77 -5.91
C ILE A 96 -1.62 41.42 -5.16
N PRO A 97 -1.44 40.28 -5.87
CA PRO A 97 -1.42 38.97 -5.24
C PRO A 97 -0.47 38.87 -4.04
N ALA A 98 -0.89 38.14 -3.01
CA ALA A 98 -0.05 37.89 -1.85
C ALA A 98 1.24 37.13 -2.22
N ARG A 99 2.26 37.26 -1.36
CA ARG A 99 3.51 36.49 -1.49
C ARG A 99 3.20 35.01 -1.47
N GLN A 100 3.61 34.30 -2.51
CA GLN A 100 3.42 32.85 -2.59
C GLN A 100 4.54 32.14 -1.81
N TYR A 101 4.15 31.21 -0.94
CA TYR A 101 5.07 30.31 -0.25
C TYR A 101 4.79 28.90 -0.75
N LYS A 102 5.83 28.19 -1.19
CA LYS A 102 5.70 26.78 -1.58
C LYS A 102 5.51 25.95 -0.33
N GLN A 103 4.30 25.44 -0.13
CA GLN A 103 3.99 24.49 0.93
C GLN A 103 4.18 23.08 0.39
N GLY A 104 4.94 22.26 1.13
CA GLY A 104 5.11 20.85 0.83
C GLY A 104 3.93 20.02 1.29
N SER A 105 3.90 18.77 0.86
CA SER A 105 2.82 17.82 1.15
C SER A 105 3.32 16.58 1.92
N ILE A 106 2.43 15.98 2.71
CA ILE A 106 2.64 14.69 3.39
C ILE A 106 1.96 13.60 2.56
N HIS A 107 2.62 12.46 2.40
CA HIS A 107 2.14 11.38 1.55
C HIS A 107 0.83 10.78 2.12
N PRO A 108 -0.17 10.45 1.29
CA PRO A 108 -1.43 9.85 1.76
C PRO A 108 -1.26 8.62 2.67
N ILE A 109 -0.31 7.73 2.35
CA ILE A 109 0.04 6.57 3.18
C ILE A 109 0.45 7.00 4.59
N THR A 110 1.30 8.02 4.72
CA THR A 110 1.72 8.55 6.03
C THR A 110 0.54 9.13 6.80
N GLN A 111 -0.33 9.90 6.13
CA GLN A 111 -1.51 10.49 6.77
C GLN A 111 -2.44 9.39 7.32
N VAL A 112 -2.73 8.38 6.51
CA VAL A 112 -3.56 7.23 6.89
C VAL A 112 -2.90 6.42 8.01
N THR A 113 -1.58 6.19 7.94
CA THR A 113 -0.82 5.51 9.01
C THR A 113 -0.96 6.25 10.34
N GLU A 114 -0.77 7.58 10.35
CA GLU A 114 -0.89 8.39 11.56
C GLU A 114 -2.30 8.36 12.15
N GLU A 115 -3.32 8.42 11.29
CA GLU A 115 -4.72 8.33 11.68
C GLU A 115 -5.07 6.95 12.27
N LEU A 116 -4.65 5.87 11.62
CA LEU A 116 -4.83 4.51 12.12
C LEU A 116 -4.17 4.33 13.50
N ILE A 117 -2.95 4.82 13.68
CA ILE A 117 -2.27 4.83 14.98
C ILE A 117 -3.10 5.58 16.02
N GLN A 118 -3.66 6.75 15.69
CA GLN A 118 -4.49 7.53 16.61
C GLN A 118 -5.80 6.81 16.98
N ILE A 119 -6.44 6.13 16.03
CA ILE A 119 -7.67 5.37 16.29
C ILE A 119 -7.37 4.19 17.21
N PHE A 120 -6.35 3.38 16.89
CA PHE A 120 -5.98 2.23 17.73
C PHE A 120 -5.47 2.64 19.11
N ALA A 121 -4.88 3.83 19.24
CA ALA A 121 -4.52 4.41 20.54
C ALA A 121 -5.72 4.54 21.49
N LYS A 122 -6.92 4.86 20.97
CA LYS A 122 -8.15 5.00 21.77
C LYS A 122 -8.54 3.69 22.45
N PHE A 123 -8.19 2.54 21.85
CA PHE A 123 -8.40 1.21 22.41
C PHE A 123 -7.25 0.75 23.33
N GLY A 124 -6.24 1.59 23.54
CA GLY A 124 -5.08 1.26 24.39
C GLY A 124 -3.97 0.49 23.71
N LEU A 125 -3.95 0.42 22.37
CA LEU A 125 -2.89 -0.27 21.65
C LEU A 125 -1.70 0.68 21.47
N SER A 126 -0.53 0.24 21.95
CA SER A 126 0.74 0.91 21.71
C SER A 126 1.32 0.57 20.33
N VAL A 127 2.34 1.29 19.87
CA VAL A 127 3.00 1.00 18.59
C VAL A 127 4.33 0.29 18.82
N LYS A 128 4.50 -0.88 18.21
CA LYS A 128 5.76 -1.63 18.16
C LYS A 128 6.35 -1.60 16.75
N SER A 129 7.66 -1.79 16.67
CA SER A 129 8.42 -1.82 15.42
C SER A 129 9.49 -2.90 15.53
N GLY A 130 9.91 -3.45 14.39
CA GLY A 130 10.96 -4.46 14.30
C GLY A 130 11.63 -4.44 12.92
N PRO A 131 12.62 -5.33 12.71
CA PRO A 131 13.44 -5.31 11.52
C PRO A 131 12.64 -5.68 10.27
N THR A 132 13.09 -5.17 9.12
CA THR A 132 12.59 -5.50 7.79
C THR A 132 13.14 -6.83 7.30
N ILE A 133 14.42 -7.09 7.57
CA ILE A 133 15.07 -8.36 7.27
C ILE A 133 14.83 -9.30 8.45
N GLU A 134 14.22 -10.44 8.19
CA GLU A 134 13.90 -11.46 9.17
C GLU A 134 14.50 -12.81 8.80
N ASN A 135 14.51 -13.72 9.76
CA ASN A 135 14.75 -15.14 9.49
C ASN A 135 13.42 -15.89 9.30
N ASP A 136 13.50 -17.06 8.70
CA ASP A 136 12.36 -17.96 8.50
C ASP A 136 11.60 -18.30 9.80
N TRP A 137 12.32 -18.41 10.93
CA TRP A 137 11.70 -18.74 12.21
C TRP A 137 10.71 -17.67 12.66
N TYR A 138 11.12 -16.40 12.70
CA TYR A 138 10.29 -15.27 13.10
C TYR A 138 9.16 -15.00 12.09
N ASN A 139 9.43 -15.17 10.79
CA ASN A 139 8.46 -14.86 9.75
C ASN A 139 7.42 -15.97 9.51
N PHE A 140 7.75 -17.23 9.81
CA PHE A 140 6.86 -18.35 9.49
C PHE A 140 6.72 -19.33 10.66
N THR A 141 7.81 -19.93 11.13
CA THR A 141 7.74 -21.07 12.06
C THR A 141 7.08 -20.71 13.40
N ALA A 142 7.49 -19.60 14.01
CA ALA A 142 6.91 -19.10 15.26
C ALA A 142 5.43 -18.74 15.11
N LEU A 143 5.03 -18.34 13.89
CA LEU A 143 3.64 -18.02 13.50
C LEU A 143 2.86 -19.25 13.00
N ASN A 144 3.31 -20.46 13.32
CA ASN A 144 2.59 -21.72 13.04
C ASN A 144 2.41 -22.03 11.53
N PHE A 145 3.24 -21.44 10.66
CA PHE A 145 3.29 -21.86 9.26
C PHE A 145 4.03 -23.20 9.14
N GLY A 146 3.44 -24.18 8.45
CA GLY A 146 4.11 -25.45 8.16
C GLY A 146 5.35 -25.28 7.27
N GLN A 147 6.30 -26.22 7.33
CA GLN A 147 7.56 -26.17 6.56
C GLN A 147 7.35 -26.08 5.04
N GLU A 148 6.31 -26.73 4.53
CA GLU A 148 5.97 -26.76 3.10
C GLU A 148 4.95 -25.68 2.69
N HIS A 149 4.69 -24.69 3.56
CA HIS A 149 3.70 -23.65 3.29
C HIS A 149 4.10 -22.83 2.04
N PRO A 150 3.18 -22.56 1.09
CA PRO A 150 3.50 -21.85 -0.15
C PRO A 150 4.21 -20.51 0.09
N ALA A 151 3.75 -19.74 1.09
CA ALA A 151 4.40 -18.48 1.47
C ALA A 151 5.92 -18.57 1.76
N ARG A 152 6.50 -19.73 2.07
CA ARG A 152 7.96 -19.94 2.28
C ARG A 152 8.74 -20.13 0.97
N GLN A 153 8.08 -20.09 -0.18
CA GLN A 153 8.72 -20.41 -1.45
C GLN A 153 9.34 -19.16 -2.10
N MET A 154 10.34 -19.38 -2.96
CA MET A 154 11.03 -18.29 -3.69
C MET A 154 10.13 -17.54 -4.69
N HIS A 155 8.94 -18.02 -5.00
CA HIS A 155 8.00 -17.26 -5.85
C HIS A 155 7.15 -16.28 -5.04
N ASP A 156 6.94 -16.52 -3.74
CA ASP A 156 6.10 -15.68 -2.88
C ASP A 156 6.92 -14.73 -1.99
N THR A 157 8.12 -15.16 -1.56
CA THR A 157 8.94 -14.45 -0.58
C THR A 157 10.30 -14.07 -1.12
N PHE A 158 10.73 -12.82 -0.91
CA PHE A 158 12.08 -12.38 -1.25
C PHE A 158 13.11 -12.90 -0.24
N TYR A 159 14.02 -13.73 -0.72
CA TYR A 159 15.16 -14.22 0.04
C TYR A 159 16.41 -13.42 -0.27
N LEU A 160 17.27 -13.24 0.73
CA LEU A 160 18.57 -12.59 0.60
C LEU A 160 19.65 -13.64 0.39
N GLN A 161 20.71 -13.26 -0.32
CA GLN A 161 21.86 -14.12 -0.51
C GLN A 161 22.60 -14.30 0.83
N ALA A 162 22.65 -15.51 1.36
CA ALA A 162 23.26 -15.75 2.67
C ALA A 162 24.81 -15.77 2.59
N LYS A 163 25.49 -15.35 3.67
CA LYS A 163 26.94 -15.57 3.84
C LYS A 163 27.27 -17.02 4.21
N ASP A 164 26.37 -17.67 4.97
CA ASP A 164 26.44 -19.05 5.42
C ASP A 164 25.13 -19.78 5.07
N GLN A 165 25.19 -21.06 4.68
CA GLN A 165 24.03 -21.81 4.16
C GLN A 165 22.90 -22.06 5.18
N GLU A 166 23.09 -21.76 6.48
CA GLU A 166 22.14 -22.10 7.55
C GLU A 166 21.11 -21.02 7.87
N ASP A 167 21.34 -19.75 7.52
CA ASP A 167 20.39 -18.66 7.80
C ASP A 167 19.65 -18.24 6.52
N HIS A 168 18.44 -18.78 6.33
CA HIS A 168 17.51 -18.32 5.29
C HIS A 168 16.93 -16.96 5.69
N LEU A 169 17.71 -15.90 5.45
CA LEU A 169 17.26 -14.51 5.63
C LEU A 169 16.33 -14.10 4.48
N LEU A 170 15.29 -13.35 4.84
CA LEU A 170 14.24 -12.93 3.94
C LEU A 170 13.74 -11.53 4.28
N LEU A 171 13.08 -10.88 3.32
CA LEU A 171 12.32 -9.67 3.59
C LEU A 171 10.95 -10.06 4.16
N ARG A 172 10.58 -9.50 5.32
CA ARG A 172 9.34 -9.88 6.01
C ARG A 172 8.11 -9.72 5.11
N THR A 173 7.23 -10.72 5.11
CA THR A 173 6.03 -10.76 4.24
C THR A 173 4.78 -10.17 4.90
N HIS A 174 4.87 -9.94 6.22
CA HIS A 174 3.88 -9.30 7.08
C HIS A 174 4.59 -8.71 8.32
N THR A 175 3.88 -7.92 9.13
CA THR A 175 4.42 -7.29 10.36
C THR A 175 4.32 -8.18 11.61
N SER A 176 3.71 -9.36 11.52
CA SER A 176 3.54 -10.34 12.59
C SER A 176 4.84 -10.87 13.22
N PRO A 177 6.04 -10.84 12.57
CA PRO A 177 7.30 -11.17 13.26
C PRO A 177 7.56 -10.25 14.46
N ILE A 178 7.09 -9.00 14.39
CA ILE A 178 7.17 -8.02 15.48
C ILE A 178 6.35 -8.51 16.69
N GLN A 179 5.24 -9.23 16.47
CA GLN A 179 4.43 -9.79 17.54
C GLN A 179 5.20 -10.88 18.28
N ILE A 180 5.85 -11.80 17.56
CA ILE A 180 6.69 -12.84 18.13
C ILE A 180 7.82 -12.22 18.96
N ARG A 181 8.58 -11.28 18.38
CA ARG A 181 9.65 -10.58 19.09
C ARG A 181 9.15 -9.85 20.34
N ALA A 182 8.00 -9.19 20.27
CA ALA A 182 7.43 -8.50 21.43
C ALA A 182 7.04 -9.50 22.53
N MET A 183 6.45 -10.65 22.17
CA MET A 183 6.07 -11.70 23.11
C MET A 183 7.27 -12.40 23.77
N GLU A 184 8.39 -12.54 23.07
CA GLU A 184 9.64 -13.09 23.65
C GLU A 184 10.32 -12.12 24.62
N ASN A 185 10.29 -10.82 24.30
CA ASN A 185 11.06 -9.81 25.04
C ASN A 185 10.29 -9.16 26.21
N GLU A 186 8.96 -9.30 26.23
CA GLU A 186 8.07 -8.70 27.23
C GLU A 186 7.17 -9.77 27.87
N LYS A 187 6.40 -9.40 28.89
CA LYS A 187 5.44 -10.31 29.55
C LYS A 187 4.01 -9.84 29.32
N PRO A 188 3.01 -10.74 29.27
CA PRO A 188 1.60 -10.35 29.21
C PRO A 188 1.22 -9.39 30.35
N PRO A 189 0.22 -8.50 30.15
CA PRO A 189 -0.64 -8.38 28.97
C PRO A 189 0.02 -7.66 27.78
N PHE A 190 -0.36 -8.06 26.56
CA PHE A 190 0.10 -7.44 25.32
C PHE A 190 -1.05 -6.66 24.67
N ARG A 191 -0.85 -5.37 24.38
CA ARG A 191 -1.76 -4.53 23.56
C ARG A 191 -0.95 -3.62 22.65
N PHE A 192 -0.81 -3.98 21.39
CA PHE A 192 -0.09 -3.15 20.43
C PHE A 192 -0.51 -3.38 18.98
N ILE A 193 -0.17 -2.41 18.14
CA ILE A 193 -0.16 -2.51 16.68
C ILE A 193 1.28 -2.40 16.17
N SER A 194 1.53 -2.97 15.01
CA SER A 194 2.84 -3.01 14.35
C SER A 194 2.73 -2.47 12.93
N PRO A 195 2.71 -1.14 12.73
CA PRO A 195 2.76 -0.54 11.40
C PRO A 195 4.15 -0.72 10.78
N GLY A 196 4.22 -1.14 9.52
CA GLY A 196 5.49 -1.32 8.84
C GLY A 196 5.39 -1.68 7.37
N ARG A 197 6.53 -1.58 6.67
CA ARG A 197 6.71 -2.05 5.28
C ARG A 197 6.80 -3.57 5.24
N THR A 198 6.17 -4.18 4.25
CA THR A 198 6.14 -5.63 4.01
C THR A 198 6.45 -5.90 2.54
N TYR A 199 6.92 -7.11 2.25
CA TYR A 199 7.50 -7.45 0.95
C TYR A 199 7.01 -8.82 0.48
N ARG A 200 6.54 -8.90 -0.76
CA ARG A 200 6.07 -10.15 -1.38
C ARG A 200 6.49 -10.17 -2.84
N SER A 201 6.80 -11.32 -3.40
CA SER A 201 7.22 -11.44 -4.79
C SER A 201 6.02 -11.48 -5.75
N ASP A 202 5.07 -10.56 -5.54
CA ASP A 202 3.83 -10.42 -6.31
C ASP A 202 3.80 -9.04 -7.01
N TYR A 203 3.29 -8.99 -8.24
CA TYR A 203 3.12 -7.74 -8.99
C TYR A 203 1.88 -7.78 -9.86
N ASP A 204 0.81 -7.10 -9.44
CA ASP A 204 -0.41 -6.88 -10.23
C ASP A 204 -1.11 -5.56 -9.84
N MET A 205 -2.36 -5.37 -10.29
CA MET A 205 -3.18 -4.18 -10.02
C MET A 205 -3.43 -3.92 -8.52
N THR A 206 -3.48 -4.98 -7.71
CA THR A 206 -3.79 -4.97 -6.28
C THR A 206 -2.59 -5.30 -5.39
N HIS A 207 -1.51 -5.81 -5.98
CA HIS A 207 -0.32 -6.27 -5.27
C HIS A 207 0.92 -5.55 -5.79
N THR A 208 1.65 -4.91 -4.86
CA THR A 208 2.99 -4.39 -5.12
C THR A 208 4.02 -5.16 -4.30
N PRO A 209 5.27 -5.27 -4.78
CA PRO A 209 6.28 -6.08 -4.11
C PRO A 209 6.79 -5.47 -2.81
N MET A 210 6.42 -4.22 -2.57
CA MET A 210 6.53 -3.53 -1.30
C MET A 210 5.23 -2.77 -1.06
N PHE A 211 4.66 -2.93 0.13
CA PHE A 211 3.47 -2.21 0.60
C PHE A 211 3.55 -2.04 2.12
N HIS A 212 2.52 -1.47 2.75
CA HIS A 212 2.49 -1.25 4.19
C HIS A 212 1.32 -1.98 4.84
N GLN A 213 1.59 -2.58 6.00
CA GLN A 213 0.57 -3.22 6.81
C GLN A 213 0.59 -2.68 8.23
N ILE A 214 -0.56 -2.80 8.87
CA ILE A 214 -0.68 -2.70 10.33
C ILE A 214 -1.28 -4.01 10.81
N GLU A 215 -0.55 -4.71 11.68
CA GLU A 215 -1.12 -5.83 12.42
C GLU A 215 -1.21 -5.51 13.91
N GLY A 216 -2.40 -5.77 14.48
CA GLY A 216 -2.68 -5.62 15.90
C GLY A 216 -2.63 -6.96 16.63
N LEU A 217 -2.17 -6.93 17.88
CA LEU A 217 -2.18 -8.05 18.81
C LEU A 217 -2.72 -7.58 20.16
N VAL A 218 -3.69 -8.34 20.69
CA VAL A 218 -4.16 -8.24 22.08
C VAL A 218 -4.14 -9.62 22.70
N VAL A 219 -3.31 -9.84 23.72
CA VAL A 219 -3.20 -11.12 24.45
C VAL A 219 -3.24 -10.84 25.95
N GLU A 220 -4.33 -11.28 26.60
CA GLU A 220 -4.57 -11.11 28.03
C GLU A 220 -5.44 -12.27 28.58
N GLU A 221 -5.77 -12.21 29.87
CA GLU A 221 -6.77 -13.10 30.44
C GLU A 221 -8.19 -12.68 30.00
N ASN A 222 -9.05 -13.65 29.71
CA ASN A 222 -10.48 -13.45 29.40
C ASN A 222 -10.79 -12.66 28.10
N ILE A 223 -9.85 -12.58 27.16
CA ILE A 223 -10.09 -12.01 25.83
C ILE A 223 -10.76 -13.02 24.90
N ASN A 224 -11.67 -12.58 24.03
CA ASN A 224 -12.42 -13.46 23.12
C ASN A 224 -12.77 -12.73 21.82
N MET A 225 -13.35 -13.44 20.87
CA MET A 225 -13.68 -12.91 19.54
C MET A 225 -14.71 -11.76 19.55
N GLY A 226 -15.52 -11.66 20.60
CA GLY A 226 -16.43 -10.52 20.80
C GLY A 226 -15.68 -9.20 21.02
N HIS A 227 -14.52 -9.25 21.70
CA HIS A 227 -13.66 -8.09 21.89
C HIS A 227 -12.98 -7.65 20.58
N LEU A 228 -12.52 -8.63 19.78
CA LEU A 228 -12.02 -8.38 18.42
C LEU A 228 -13.10 -7.68 17.57
N LYS A 229 -14.31 -8.24 17.54
CA LYS A 229 -15.43 -7.70 16.76
C LYS A 229 -15.76 -6.26 17.15
N TYR A 230 -15.73 -5.94 18.45
CA TYR A 230 -15.92 -4.56 18.92
C TYR A 230 -14.86 -3.61 18.38
N ILE A 231 -13.57 -3.94 18.54
CA ILE A 231 -12.49 -3.05 18.09
C ILE A 231 -12.57 -2.80 16.60
N ILE A 232 -12.78 -3.84 15.79
CA ILE A 232 -12.84 -3.71 14.33
C ILE A 232 -14.03 -2.86 13.89
N ILE A 233 -15.23 -3.08 14.46
CA ILE A 233 -16.42 -2.29 14.10
C ILE A 233 -16.22 -0.81 14.46
N GLU A 234 -15.74 -0.52 15.67
CA GLU A 234 -15.52 0.86 16.12
C GLU A 234 -14.38 1.53 15.34
N PHE A 235 -13.32 0.78 15.01
CA PHE A 235 -12.26 1.25 14.12
C PHE A 235 -12.81 1.67 12.75
N ILE A 236 -13.59 0.81 12.09
CA ILE A 236 -14.14 1.10 10.76
C ILE A 236 -15.03 2.33 10.81
N ARG A 237 -15.88 2.45 11.83
CA ARG A 237 -16.75 3.61 12.05
C ARG A 237 -15.96 4.90 12.24
N ASP A 238 -14.92 4.85 13.09
CA ASP A 238 -14.06 6.00 13.37
C ASP A 238 -13.27 6.43 12.12
N PHE A 239 -12.71 5.47 11.36
CA PHE A 239 -11.85 5.77 10.21
C PHE A 239 -12.60 6.42 9.04
N PHE A 240 -13.81 5.93 8.76
CA PHE A 240 -14.65 6.48 7.71
C PHE A 240 -15.58 7.60 8.21
N GLU A 241 -15.52 7.95 9.50
CA GLU A 241 -16.38 8.95 10.15
C GLU A 241 -17.88 8.69 9.92
N GLN A 242 -18.28 7.42 9.90
CA GLN A 242 -19.65 6.99 9.59
C GLN A 242 -20.14 5.94 10.60
N THR A 243 -21.25 6.22 11.26
CA THR A 243 -21.82 5.31 12.28
C THR A 243 -22.55 4.10 11.68
N ASN A 244 -23.02 4.21 10.44
CA ASN A 244 -23.94 3.26 9.81
C ASN A 244 -23.29 2.36 8.76
N ILE A 245 -21.95 2.22 8.77
CA ILE A 245 -21.28 1.27 7.88
C ILE A 245 -21.65 -0.15 8.31
N GLU A 246 -22.21 -0.92 7.37
CA GLU A 246 -22.46 -2.34 7.56
C GLU A 246 -21.12 -3.09 7.46
N VAL A 247 -20.82 -3.87 8.49
CA VAL A 247 -19.60 -4.68 8.62
C VAL A 247 -20.01 -6.14 8.74
N ARG A 248 -19.39 -7.02 7.95
CA ARG A 248 -19.66 -8.46 7.95
C ARG A 248 -18.37 -9.23 8.21
N PHE A 249 -18.43 -10.24 9.06
CA PHE A 249 -17.33 -11.16 9.32
C PHE A 249 -17.62 -12.47 8.58
N ARG A 250 -16.64 -12.96 7.82
CA ARG A 250 -16.74 -14.23 7.09
C ARG A 250 -15.63 -15.17 7.56
N PRO A 251 -15.91 -16.49 7.64
CA PRO A 251 -14.86 -17.47 7.92
C PRO A 251 -13.77 -17.39 6.84
N SER A 252 -12.51 -17.47 7.27
CA SER A 252 -11.33 -17.59 6.41
C SER A 252 -10.27 -18.38 7.18
N PHE A 253 -9.09 -18.62 6.61
CA PHE A 253 -8.03 -19.39 7.24
C PHE A 253 -6.69 -18.63 7.23
N PHE A 254 -6.10 -18.43 8.41
CA PHE A 254 -4.75 -17.89 8.58
C PHE A 254 -3.95 -18.80 9.52
N PRO A 255 -2.72 -19.22 9.19
CA PRO A 255 -1.97 -20.20 10.00
C PRO A 255 -1.75 -19.82 11.47
N PHE A 256 -1.73 -18.52 11.78
CA PHE A 256 -1.46 -17.99 13.13
C PHE A 256 -2.73 -17.64 13.91
N THR A 257 -3.93 -17.81 13.36
CA THR A 257 -5.20 -17.59 14.07
C THR A 257 -6.20 -18.73 13.90
N GLU A 258 -6.96 -19.04 14.95
CA GLU A 258 -8.00 -20.08 14.97
C GLU A 258 -8.98 -19.80 16.14
N PRO A 259 -10.29 -19.56 15.91
CA PRO A 259 -10.94 -19.41 14.61
C PRO A 259 -10.49 -18.14 13.87
N SER A 260 -10.47 -18.24 12.54
CA SER A 260 -10.08 -17.16 11.63
C SER A 260 -11.28 -16.49 10.95
N ALA A 261 -11.12 -15.22 10.53
CA ALA A 261 -12.14 -14.45 9.85
C ALA A 261 -11.59 -13.34 8.94
N GLU A 262 -12.23 -13.13 7.80
CA GLU A 262 -12.12 -11.91 7.00
C GLU A 262 -13.23 -10.94 7.35
N VAL A 263 -12.98 -9.65 7.14
CA VAL A 263 -13.93 -8.59 7.39
C VAL A 263 -14.21 -7.81 6.12
N ASP A 264 -15.50 -7.70 5.83
CA ASP A 264 -16.02 -6.85 4.77
C ASP A 264 -16.68 -5.59 5.30
N ILE A 265 -16.61 -4.54 4.50
CA ILE A 265 -17.49 -3.39 4.59
C ILE A 265 -18.40 -3.31 3.37
N LYS A 266 -19.62 -2.85 3.57
CA LYS A 266 -20.52 -2.55 2.47
C LYS A 266 -20.25 -1.15 1.93
N MET A 267 -19.90 -1.06 0.65
CA MET A 267 -19.54 0.21 0.02
C MET A 267 -20.78 1.10 -0.17
N PRO A 268 -20.77 2.36 0.32
CA PRO A 268 -21.94 3.26 0.23
C PRO A 268 -22.43 3.50 -1.19
N ASN A 269 -21.51 3.50 -2.17
CA ASN A 269 -21.78 3.91 -3.55
C ASN A 269 -22.10 2.76 -4.51
N SER A 270 -21.82 1.50 -4.14
CA SER A 270 -21.97 0.36 -5.05
C SER A 270 -22.82 -0.78 -4.48
N ASN A 271 -23.30 -0.67 -3.24
CA ASN A 271 -24.04 -1.72 -2.51
C ASN A 271 -23.31 -3.09 -2.46
N ASN A 272 -22.05 -3.14 -2.90
CA ASN A 272 -21.20 -4.31 -2.95
C ASN A 272 -20.41 -4.44 -1.64
N TRP A 273 -20.11 -5.68 -1.27
CA TRP A 273 -19.24 -5.99 -0.15
C TRP A 273 -17.78 -5.98 -0.60
N LEU A 274 -16.91 -5.39 0.21
CA LEU A 274 -15.50 -5.29 -0.05
C LEU A 274 -14.69 -5.78 1.15
N GLU A 275 -13.82 -6.75 0.91
CA GLU A 275 -12.85 -7.23 1.91
C GLU A 275 -11.83 -6.13 2.21
N VAL A 276 -11.61 -5.89 3.51
CA VAL A 276 -10.70 -4.85 4.00
C VAL A 276 -9.63 -5.34 4.95
N LEU A 277 -9.83 -6.45 5.68
CA LEU A 277 -8.84 -7.00 6.61
C LEU A 277 -9.10 -8.46 6.98
N GLY A 278 -8.04 -9.15 7.44
CA GLY A 278 -8.09 -10.46 8.08
C GLY A 278 -7.90 -10.37 9.60
N CYS A 279 -8.50 -11.27 10.35
CA CYS A 279 -8.43 -11.30 11.81
C CYS A 279 -8.79 -12.68 12.40
N GLY A 280 -8.53 -12.89 13.68
CA GLY A 280 -8.90 -14.12 14.37
C GLY A 280 -8.35 -14.21 15.78
N MET A 281 -8.66 -15.31 16.48
CA MET A 281 -8.06 -15.59 17.78
C MET A 281 -6.67 -16.17 17.59
N VAL A 282 -5.66 -15.74 18.34
CA VAL A 282 -4.26 -16.22 18.19
C VAL A 282 -4.20 -17.72 18.41
N HIS A 283 -3.63 -18.44 17.45
CA HIS A 283 -3.54 -19.89 17.48
C HIS A 283 -2.69 -20.35 18.69
N PRO A 284 -3.11 -21.37 19.48
CA PRO A 284 -2.39 -21.79 20.69
C PRO A 284 -0.91 -22.15 20.47
N ASN A 285 -0.57 -22.76 19.34
CA ASN A 285 0.83 -23.04 18.97
C ASN A 285 1.69 -21.77 18.87
N VAL A 286 1.13 -20.64 18.41
CA VAL A 286 1.89 -19.37 18.32
C VAL A 286 2.29 -18.90 19.71
N LEU A 287 1.38 -18.97 20.70
CA LEU A 287 1.69 -18.65 22.09
C LEU A 287 2.71 -19.63 22.68
N LYS A 288 2.56 -20.92 22.38
CA LYS A 288 3.48 -21.98 22.83
C LYS A 288 4.91 -21.79 22.27
N ASN A 289 5.03 -21.34 21.02
CA ASN A 289 6.32 -21.13 20.35
C ASN A 289 7.16 -20.02 21.01
N VAL A 290 6.55 -19.17 21.82
CA VAL A 290 7.19 -18.06 22.56
C VAL A 290 7.02 -18.21 24.08
N ASP A 291 6.81 -19.44 24.55
CA ASP A 291 6.70 -19.80 25.98
C ASP A 291 5.58 -19.06 26.75
N ILE A 292 4.48 -18.69 26.08
CA ILE A 292 3.27 -18.16 26.71
C ILE A 292 2.27 -19.29 26.98
N ASP A 293 1.80 -19.40 28.23
CA ASP A 293 0.81 -20.41 28.62
C ASP A 293 -0.59 -20.11 28.03
N SER A 294 -0.92 -20.82 26.94
CA SER A 294 -2.23 -20.77 26.27
C SER A 294 -3.42 -21.23 27.12
N LYS A 295 -3.20 -21.85 28.29
CA LYS A 295 -4.28 -22.17 29.23
C LYS A 295 -4.72 -20.94 30.02
N GLN A 296 -3.76 -20.09 30.37
CA GLN A 296 -3.97 -18.86 31.12
C GLN A 296 -4.30 -17.68 30.19
N TYR A 297 -3.51 -17.48 29.15
CA TYR A 297 -3.62 -16.34 28.24
C TYR A 297 -4.19 -16.77 26.90
N GLN A 298 -5.02 -15.89 26.34
CA GLN A 298 -5.49 -16.00 24.96
C GLN A 298 -5.63 -14.59 24.37
N GLY A 299 -5.76 -14.50 23.06
CA GLY A 299 -5.78 -13.20 22.43
C GLY A 299 -6.34 -13.24 21.02
N PHE A 300 -6.45 -12.07 20.41
CA PHE A 300 -6.78 -11.93 19.01
C PHE A 300 -5.71 -11.13 18.28
N ALA A 301 -5.64 -11.38 16.98
CA ALA A 301 -4.85 -10.62 16.04
C ALA A 301 -5.71 -10.14 14.86
N PHE A 302 -5.30 -9.05 14.23
CA PHE A 302 -5.89 -8.54 13.00
C PHE A 302 -4.82 -7.89 12.13
N GLY A 303 -5.00 -7.90 10.82
CA GLY A 303 -4.06 -7.35 9.85
C GLY A 303 -4.75 -6.66 8.69
N LEU A 304 -4.32 -5.44 8.39
CA LEU A 304 -4.86 -4.63 7.30
C LEU A 304 -3.76 -3.96 6.47
N GLY A 305 -4.01 -3.81 5.17
CA GLY A 305 -3.14 -3.05 4.27
C GLY A 305 -3.44 -1.56 4.33
N ILE A 306 -2.43 -0.72 4.55
CA ILE A 306 -2.62 0.73 4.69
C ILE A 306 -3.06 1.34 3.36
N GLU A 307 -2.47 0.88 2.26
CA GLU A 307 -2.80 1.33 0.90
C GLU A 307 -4.27 1.10 0.59
N ARG A 308 -4.86 -0.04 0.96
CA ARG A 308 -6.28 -0.34 0.76
C ARG A 308 -7.18 0.69 1.44
N PHE A 309 -6.86 1.05 2.68
CA PHE A 309 -7.63 2.07 3.42
C PHE A 309 -7.40 3.49 2.87
N ALA A 310 -6.18 3.79 2.42
CA ALA A 310 -5.88 5.04 1.72
C ALA A 310 -6.67 5.14 0.41
N MET A 311 -6.76 4.06 -0.36
CA MET A 311 -7.54 4.00 -1.60
C MET A 311 -9.02 4.30 -1.36
N LEU A 312 -9.61 3.65 -0.35
CA LEU A 312 -11.01 3.85 -0.01
C LEU A 312 -11.28 5.27 0.47
N LYS A 313 -10.37 5.85 1.27
CA LYS A 313 -10.53 7.20 1.81
C LYS A 313 -10.37 8.30 0.76
N TYR A 314 -9.40 8.15 -0.14
CA TYR A 314 -9.09 9.14 -1.17
C TYR A 314 -9.70 8.82 -2.55
N ASN A 315 -10.52 7.76 -2.64
CA ASN A 315 -11.15 7.28 -3.88
C ASN A 315 -10.12 6.98 -5.01
N ILE A 316 -9.01 6.35 -4.64
CA ILE A 316 -7.95 5.91 -5.57
C ILE A 316 -8.28 4.49 -6.04
N GLN A 317 -8.30 4.27 -7.36
CA GLN A 317 -8.77 3.00 -7.94
C GLN A 317 -7.67 1.94 -8.10
N ASP A 318 -6.40 2.35 -8.17
CA ASP A 318 -5.28 1.43 -8.37
C ASP A 318 -4.16 1.70 -7.35
N LEU A 319 -3.74 0.63 -6.67
CA LEU A 319 -2.73 0.66 -5.61
C LEU A 319 -1.36 1.10 -6.13
N ARG A 320 -1.05 0.78 -7.39
CA ARG A 320 0.18 1.21 -8.04
C ARG A 320 0.25 2.73 -8.08
N GLN A 321 -0.84 3.50 -8.13
CA GLN A 321 -0.77 4.98 -8.14
C GLN A 321 -0.04 5.59 -6.93
N PHE A 322 0.13 4.86 -5.81
CA PHE A 322 1.00 5.29 -4.71
C PHE A 322 2.50 5.15 -4.99
N PHE A 323 2.87 4.35 -5.99
CA PHE A 323 4.23 3.95 -6.33
C PHE A 323 4.61 4.27 -7.80
N GLU A 324 3.75 3.98 -8.80
CA GLU A 324 3.88 4.20 -10.26
C GLU A 324 2.50 4.35 -11.02
N GLU A 325 2.51 4.87 -12.25
CA GLU A 325 1.29 5.14 -13.07
C GLU A 325 0.65 3.88 -13.68
N VAL A 326 -0.65 3.95 -13.96
CA VAL A 326 -1.48 2.82 -14.45
C VAL A 326 -2.12 3.17 -15.78
N GLU A 327 -1.98 2.26 -16.75
CA GLU A 327 -2.76 2.22 -17.99
C GLU A 327 -4.11 1.50 -17.76
N GLU A 328 -5.15 2.02 -18.42
CA GLU A 328 -6.60 1.79 -18.27
C GLU A 328 -7.11 0.34 -18.11
N ILE A 329 -8.30 0.16 -17.50
CA ILE A 329 -8.96 -1.15 -17.26
C ILE A 329 -10.44 -1.11 -17.65
N ILE A 330 -10.92 -2.16 -18.33
CA ILE A 330 -12.29 -2.31 -18.88
C ILE A 330 -12.98 -3.56 -18.30
N ASP A 331 -14.25 -3.42 -17.87
CA ASP A 331 -15.13 -4.50 -17.38
C ASP A 331 -16.08 -5.00 -18.49
N ARG A 332 -15.91 -6.24 -18.92
CA ARG A 332 -16.51 -6.83 -20.14
C ARG A 332 -17.81 -7.60 -19.92
N ARG A 333 -18.38 -7.63 -18.71
CA ARG A 333 -19.54 -8.49 -18.40
C ARG A 333 -20.91 -7.85 -18.70
N ALA A 334 -20.98 -6.55 -18.94
CA ALA A 334 -22.23 -5.84 -19.21
C ALA A 334 -22.66 -5.86 -20.70
N GLU A 335 -21.79 -6.31 -21.61
CA GLU A 335 -21.88 -5.99 -23.05
C GLU A 335 -22.80 -6.91 -23.88
N LEU A 336 -23.18 -8.09 -23.38
CA LEU A 336 -23.89 -9.10 -24.19
C LEU A 336 -25.42 -9.17 -23.98
N LYS A 337 -26.01 -8.32 -23.14
CA LYS A 337 -27.46 -8.36 -22.83
C LYS A 337 -28.37 -7.91 -23.98
N ASP A 338 -27.83 -7.19 -24.97
CA ASP A 338 -28.61 -6.50 -25.99
C ASP A 338 -28.76 -7.28 -27.32
N PHE A 339 -28.35 -8.56 -27.37
CA PHE A 339 -28.41 -9.40 -28.59
C PHE A 339 -29.52 -10.46 -28.50
N GLU A 340 -30.24 -10.71 -29.60
CA GLU A 340 -31.34 -11.68 -29.65
C GLU A 340 -31.28 -12.61 -30.87
N VAL A 341 -31.96 -13.75 -30.76
CA VAL A 341 -32.15 -14.72 -31.85
C VAL A 341 -33.18 -14.20 -32.86
N ALA A 342 -32.84 -14.24 -34.15
CA ALA A 342 -33.71 -13.86 -35.26
C ALA A 342 -33.67 -14.90 -36.39
N HIS A 343 -34.62 -14.84 -37.33
CA HIS A 343 -34.76 -15.84 -38.40
C HIS A 343 -34.79 -15.20 -39.79
N ILE A 344 -33.94 -15.66 -40.72
CA ILE A 344 -33.92 -15.15 -42.10
C ILE A 344 -35.04 -15.81 -42.91
N LEU A 345 -36.07 -15.05 -43.28
CA LEU A 345 -37.17 -15.55 -44.12
C LEU A 345 -36.85 -15.52 -45.60
N LYS A 346 -36.18 -14.45 -46.06
CA LYS A 346 -35.95 -14.22 -47.47
C LYS A 346 -34.65 -13.48 -47.71
N VAL A 347 -33.90 -13.87 -48.74
CA VAL A 347 -32.65 -13.21 -49.13
C VAL A 347 -32.72 -12.81 -50.59
N LYS A 348 -32.51 -11.51 -50.87
CA LYS A 348 -32.45 -10.97 -52.24
C LYS A 348 -31.08 -10.36 -52.52
N PRO A 349 -30.53 -10.47 -53.74
CA PRO A 349 -29.31 -9.76 -54.09
C PRO A 349 -29.55 -8.26 -54.06
N HIS A 350 -28.57 -7.49 -53.56
CA HIS A 350 -28.68 -6.04 -53.50
C HIS A 350 -28.62 -5.42 -54.92
N PRO A 351 -29.56 -4.54 -55.31
CA PRO A 351 -29.71 -4.07 -56.70
C PRO A 351 -28.50 -3.27 -57.21
N LEU A 352 -27.74 -2.65 -56.28
CA LEU A 352 -26.59 -1.78 -56.58
C LEU A 352 -25.25 -2.30 -56.02
N ALA A 353 -25.17 -3.55 -55.54
CA ALA A 353 -23.94 -4.09 -54.94
C ALA A 353 -23.82 -5.62 -55.01
N ASN A 354 -22.83 -6.12 -55.76
CA ASN A 354 -22.64 -7.56 -56.00
C ASN A 354 -22.24 -8.39 -54.77
N LYS A 355 -21.74 -7.75 -53.70
CA LYS A 355 -21.29 -8.41 -52.45
C LYS A 355 -22.27 -8.25 -51.28
N LEU A 356 -23.41 -7.61 -51.50
CA LEU A 356 -24.40 -7.38 -50.44
C LEU A 356 -25.72 -8.08 -50.78
N GLN A 357 -26.43 -8.46 -49.74
CA GLN A 357 -27.74 -9.08 -49.80
C GLN A 357 -28.70 -8.30 -48.91
N ILE A 358 -29.98 -8.31 -49.29
CA ILE A 358 -31.07 -7.75 -48.50
C ILE A 358 -31.81 -8.93 -47.88
N CYS A 359 -31.72 -9.03 -46.56
CA CYS A 359 -32.34 -10.08 -45.77
C CYS A 359 -33.62 -9.56 -45.11
N GLU A 360 -34.71 -10.28 -45.28
CA GLU A 360 -35.96 -10.08 -44.54
C GLU A 360 -35.94 -10.99 -43.31
N ILE A 361 -35.86 -10.36 -42.14
CA ILE A 361 -35.59 -11.00 -40.86
C ILE A 361 -36.86 -10.98 -40.00
N GLN A 362 -37.27 -12.14 -39.51
CA GLN A 362 -38.31 -12.28 -38.52
C GLN A 362 -37.72 -12.15 -37.11
N THR A 363 -38.26 -11.18 -36.36
CA THR A 363 -38.00 -10.99 -34.92
C THR A 363 -39.30 -11.15 -34.13
N LYS A 364 -39.22 -11.05 -32.80
CA LYS A 364 -40.41 -11.06 -31.93
C LYS A 364 -41.34 -9.85 -32.15
N GLU A 365 -40.78 -8.73 -32.58
CA GLU A 365 -41.47 -7.44 -32.72
C GLU A 365 -42.00 -7.20 -34.15
N GLY A 366 -41.61 -8.05 -35.12
CA GLY A 366 -42.09 -7.98 -36.50
C GLY A 366 -41.04 -8.36 -37.53
N LEU A 367 -41.24 -7.91 -38.77
CA LEU A 367 -40.31 -8.10 -39.87
C LEU A 367 -39.38 -6.90 -40.01
N LEU A 368 -38.07 -7.15 -40.11
CA LEU A 368 -37.04 -6.14 -40.33
C LEU A 368 -36.29 -6.41 -41.63
N GLN A 369 -35.88 -5.34 -42.31
CA GLN A 369 -34.97 -5.43 -43.45
C GLN A 369 -33.55 -5.12 -42.98
N ILE A 370 -32.61 -6.02 -43.27
CA ILE A 370 -31.19 -5.85 -42.92
C ILE A 370 -30.34 -6.13 -44.16
N VAL A 371 -29.40 -5.23 -44.44
CA VAL A 371 -28.41 -5.43 -45.50
C VAL A 371 -27.22 -6.18 -44.91
N CYS A 372 -26.96 -7.40 -45.38
CA CYS A 372 -25.88 -8.27 -44.91
C CYS A 372 -24.84 -8.52 -46.01
N GLY A 373 -23.56 -8.53 -45.64
CA GLY A 373 -22.45 -8.84 -46.55
C GLY A 373 -21.83 -10.22 -46.35
N ALA A 374 -22.30 -10.99 -45.36
CA ALA A 374 -21.74 -12.30 -45.04
C ALA A 374 -22.14 -13.35 -46.09
N SER A 375 -21.17 -14.14 -46.55
CA SER A 375 -21.36 -15.16 -47.59
C SER A 375 -22.27 -16.30 -47.17
N ASN A 376 -22.43 -16.55 -45.88
CA ASN A 376 -23.27 -17.62 -45.33
C ASN A 376 -24.73 -17.22 -45.07
N ALA A 377 -25.12 -15.97 -45.31
CA ALA A 377 -26.50 -15.52 -45.19
C ALA A 377 -27.40 -16.16 -46.28
N ARG A 378 -28.41 -16.93 -45.86
CA ARG A 378 -29.34 -17.67 -46.74
C ARG A 378 -30.72 -17.77 -46.11
N GLU A 379 -31.71 -18.20 -46.90
CA GLU A 379 -33.08 -18.38 -46.39
C GLU A 379 -33.14 -19.54 -45.38
N ASN A 380 -34.04 -19.43 -44.40
CA ASN A 380 -34.36 -20.42 -43.37
C ASN A 380 -33.25 -20.75 -42.36
N ILE A 381 -32.37 -19.80 -42.02
CA ILE A 381 -31.41 -19.96 -40.92
C ILE A 381 -31.72 -19.02 -39.76
N LYS A 382 -31.44 -19.48 -38.52
CA LYS A 382 -31.52 -18.68 -37.31
C LYS A 382 -30.17 -18.03 -37.02
N VAL A 383 -30.18 -16.76 -36.67
CA VAL A 383 -29.02 -15.88 -36.62
C VAL A 383 -29.10 -14.93 -35.43
N VAL A 384 -27.99 -14.29 -35.09
CA VAL A 384 -27.94 -13.29 -34.01
C VAL A 384 -28.16 -11.89 -34.56
N LEU A 385 -29.09 -11.16 -33.96
CA LEU A 385 -29.44 -9.80 -34.33
C LEU A 385 -28.97 -8.79 -33.27
N ALA A 386 -28.25 -7.76 -33.74
CA ALA A 386 -28.08 -6.50 -33.02
C ALA A 386 -29.13 -5.47 -33.48
N LYS A 387 -30.00 -5.06 -32.56
CA LYS A 387 -31.01 -4.02 -32.81
C LYS A 387 -30.39 -2.63 -32.90
N ILE A 388 -31.16 -1.69 -33.44
CA ILE A 388 -30.82 -0.26 -33.38
C ILE A 388 -30.68 0.14 -31.91
N GLY A 389 -29.55 0.75 -31.58
CA GLY A 389 -29.20 1.15 -30.23
C GLY A 389 -28.27 0.18 -29.49
N CYS A 390 -28.03 -1.03 -30.01
CA CYS A 390 -27.05 -1.96 -29.42
C CYS A 390 -25.62 -1.46 -29.67
N LEU A 391 -24.73 -1.65 -28.69
CA LEU A 391 -23.29 -1.41 -28.83
C LEU A 391 -22.62 -2.71 -29.30
N ILE A 392 -21.81 -2.67 -30.36
CA ILE A 392 -21.03 -3.83 -30.80
C ILE A 392 -19.69 -3.88 -30.02
N PRO A 393 -19.37 -5.00 -29.32
CA PRO A 393 -18.15 -5.12 -28.53
C PRO A 393 -16.87 -4.93 -29.33
N ASN A 394 -16.76 -5.59 -30.48
CA ASN A 394 -15.61 -5.45 -31.36
C ASN A 394 -15.77 -4.21 -32.26
N GLY A 395 -15.30 -3.06 -31.77
CA GLY A 395 -15.27 -1.78 -32.51
C GLY A 395 -16.00 -0.61 -31.83
N GLU A 396 -16.64 -0.83 -30.68
CA GLU A 396 -17.24 0.19 -29.80
C GLU A 396 -18.19 1.19 -30.50
N PHE A 397 -18.92 0.75 -31.51
CA PHE A 397 -19.88 1.60 -32.21
C PHE A 397 -21.32 1.15 -31.96
N LYS A 398 -22.23 2.14 -31.89
CA LYS A 398 -23.66 1.92 -31.65
C LYS A 398 -24.39 1.72 -32.98
N ILE A 399 -25.18 0.65 -33.10
CA ILE A 399 -26.00 0.38 -34.28
C ILE A 399 -27.04 1.48 -34.44
N LYS A 400 -27.06 2.08 -35.63
CA LYS A 400 -28.05 3.10 -36.03
C LYS A 400 -28.74 2.63 -37.30
N GLU A 401 -29.96 3.11 -37.50
CA GLU A 401 -30.63 2.93 -38.78
C GLU A 401 -29.82 3.60 -39.90
N SER A 402 -29.55 2.87 -40.97
CA SER A 402 -28.69 3.36 -42.07
C SER A 402 -29.27 3.00 -43.44
N VAL A 403 -28.87 3.76 -44.45
CA VAL A 403 -29.16 3.47 -45.86
C VAL A 403 -27.86 3.05 -46.51
N ILE A 404 -27.72 1.76 -46.82
CA ILE A 404 -26.54 1.19 -47.43
C ILE A 404 -26.81 1.10 -48.94
N ARG A 405 -26.11 1.93 -49.72
CA ARG A 405 -26.19 1.94 -51.19
C ARG A 405 -27.63 2.03 -51.77
N GLY A 406 -28.50 2.78 -51.10
CA GLY A 406 -29.88 3.04 -51.52
C GLY A 406 -30.94 2.18 -50.84
N GLU A 407 -30.54 1.14 -50.10
CA GLU A 407 -31.44 0.22 -49.39
C GLU A 407 -31.35 0.43 -47.88
N LYS A 408 -32.50 0.34 -47.20
CA LYS A 408 -32.59 0.55 -45.75
C LYS A 408 -32.09 -0.67 -44.98
N SER A 409 -31.30 -0.46 -43.93
CA SER A 409 -30.88 -1.48 -42.97
C SER A 409 -31.25 -1.05 -41.54
N SER A 410 -32.14 -1.82 -40.91
CA SER A 410 -32.71 -1.52 -39.58
C SER A 410 -32.11 -2.38 -38.45
N GLY A 411 -30.85 -2.78 -38.59
CA GLY A 411 -30.11 -3.60 -37.64
C GLY A 411 -28.84 -4.18 -38.26
N MET A 412 -28.19 -5.10 -37.55
CA MET A 412 -27.00 -5.82 -38.01
C MET A 412 -27.07 -7.29 -37.58
N LEU A 413 -26.68 -8.21 -38.47
CA LEU A 413 -26.50 -9.63 -38.13
C LEU A 413 -25.06 -9.85 -37.69
N CYS A 414 -24.85 -10.49 -36.55
CA CYS A 414 -23.53 -10.52 -35.91
C CYS A 414 -22.75 -11.81 -36.20
N SER A 415 -21.42 -11.70 -36.26
CA SER A 415 -20.46 -12.81 -36.21
C SER A 415 -19.97 -13.12 -34.79
N GLU A 416 -19.29 -14.25 -34.60
CA GLU A 416 -18.66 -14.59 -33.30
C GLU A 416 -17.54 -13.60 -32.93
N GLU A 417 -16.83 -13.07 -33.94
CA GLU A 417 -15.76 -12.08 -33.78
C GLU A 417 -16.32 -10.72 -33.33
N GLU A 418 -17.46 -10.31 -33.88
CA GLU A 418 -18.11 -9.05 -33.53
C GLU A 418 -18.59 -9.01 -32.08
N LEU A 419 -18.94 -10.18 -31.54
CA LEU A 419 -19.39 -10.37 -30.16
C LEU A 419 -18.28 -10.84 -29.20
N LEU A 420 -17.04 -10.96 -29.68
CA LEU A 420 -15.89 -11.47 -28.92
C LEU A 420 -16.13 -12.86 -28.28
N LEU A 421 -16.97 -13.69 -28.88
CA LEU A 421 -17.33 -15.03 -28.37
C LEU A 421 -16.28 -16.11 -28.70
N GLY A 422 -15.23 -15.76 -29.45
CA GLY A 422 -14.15 -16.66 -29.85
C GLY A 422 -14.60 -17.66 -30.91
N GLY A 423 -14.12 -17.52 -32.15
CA GLY A 423 -14.54 -18.40 -33.23
C GLY A 423 -14.22 -17.87 -34.64
N ASN A 424 -14.95 -18.36 -35.64
CA ASN A 424 -14.59 -18.26 -37.06
C ASN A 424 -15.02 -16.91 -37.67
N SER A 425 -14.12 -16.18 -38.35
CA SER A 425 -14.37 -14.84 -38.90
C SER A 425 -15.06 -14.83 -40.28
N GLU A 426 -15.40 -15.99 -40.82
CA GLU A 426 -15.87 -16.13 -42.21
C GLU A 426 -17.39 -15.94 -42.41
N GLY A 427 -18.17 -15.56 -41.38
CA GLY A 427 -19.62 -15.35 -41.54
C GLY A 427 -20.41 -14.93 -40.30
N ILE A 428 -21.73 -14.77 -40.44
CA ILE A 428 -22.67 -14.52 -39.33
C ILE A 428 -22.90 -15.79 -38.51
N ILE A 429 -23.25 -15.64 -37.23
CA ILE A 429 -23.56 -16.76 -36.34
C ILE A 429 -24.79 -17.52 -36.85
N GLU A 430 -24.66 -18.83 -37.03
CA GLU A 430 -25.76 -19.72 -37.38
C GLU A 430 -26.16 -20.55 -36.15
N LEU A 431 -27.42 -20.40 -35.73
CA LEU A 431 -27.98 -21.04 -34.54
C LEU A 431 -28.76 -22.31 -34.93
N LEU A 432 -28.91 -23.24 -33.99
CA LEU A 432 -29.68 -24.46 -34.18
C LEU A 432 -31.15 -24.16 -34.51
N GLU A 433 -31.78 -25.02 -35.31
CA GLU A 433 -33.20 -24.89 -35.66
C GLU A 433 -34.14 -24.86 -34.44
N THR A 434 -33.69 -25.34 -33.28
CA THR A 434 -34.43 -25.34 -32.03
C THR A 434 -34.46 -23.98 -31.30
N ALA A 435 -33.62 -23.00 -31.69
CA ALA A 435 -33.51 -21.70 -31.01
C ALA A 435 -34.82 -20.88 -31.08
N GLU A 436 -35.32 -20.28 -29.99
CA GLU A 436 -36.59 -19.53 -30.07
C GLU A 436 -36.39 -18.11 -30.65
N ILE A 437 -37.23 -17.69 -31.59
CA ILE A 437 -37.13 -16.34 -32.19
C ILE A 437 -37.46 -15.29 -31.13
N GLY A 438 -36.54 -14.35 -30.90
CA GLY A 438 -36.62 -13.31 -29.88
C GLY A 438 -36.15 -13.73 -28.49
N GLU A 439 -35.57 -14.92 -28.36
CA GLU A 439 -34.83 -15.32 -27.17
C GLU A 439 -33.55 -14.47 -27.06
N PRO A 440 -33.25 -13.87 -25.88
CA PRO A 440 -31.96 -13.24 -25.65
C PRO A 440 -30.82 -14.25 -25.85
N LEU A 441 -29.72 -13.81 -26.46
CA LEU A 441 -28.60 -14.70 -26.76
C LEU A 441 -28.04 -15.40 -25.50
N SER A 442 -28.15 -14.75 -24.33
CA SER A 442 -27.78 -15.32 -23.03
C SER A 442 -28.54 -16.61 -22.68
N ASN A 443 -29.81 -16.71 -23.06
CA ASN A 443 -30.67 -17.84 -22.69
C ASN A 443 -30.41 -19.03 -23.62
N TYR A 444 -30.20 -18.78 -24.91
CA TYR A 444 -29.91 -19.83 -25.90
C TYR A 444 -28.63 -20.61 -25.59
N TYR A 445 -27.59 -19.94 -25.06
CA TYR A 445 -26.35 -20.60 -24.61
C TYR A 445 -26.47 -21.26 -23.23
N GLY A 446 -27.64 -21.28 -22.60
CA GLY A 446 -27.85 -21.93 -21.30
C GLY A 446 -27.14 -21.22 -20.14
N ILE A 447 -26.93 -19.90 -20.25
CA ILE A 447 -26.23 -19.08 -19.23
C ILE A 447 -27.17 -18.70 -18.07
N ASP A 448 -28.35 -19.32 -17.97
CA ASP A 448 -29.32 -19.09 -16.89
C ASP A 448 -28.99 -19.87 -15.59
N ASP A 449 -28.08 -20.85 -15.64
CA ASP A 449 -27.54 -21.48 -14.42
C ASP A 449 -26.33 -20.68 -13.93
N PRO A 450 -26.41 -20.00 -12.77
CA PRO A 450 -25.30 -19.20 -12.26
C PRO A 450 -24.12 -20.11 -11.93
N VAL A 451 -23.03 -19.99 -12.70
CA VAL A 451 -21.76 -20.62 -12.39
C VAL A 451 -21.09 -19.83 -11.26
N PHE A 452 -21.09 -20.39 -10.07
CA PHE A 452 -20.37 -19.81 -8.92
C PHE A 452 -18.90 -20.22 -8.99
N ASN A 453 -18.02 -19.24 -9.20
CA ASN A 453 -16.59 -19.43 -8.99
C ASN A 453 -16.27 -19.15 -7.51
N ILE A 454 -15.78 -20.16 -6.79
CA ILE A 454 -15.55 -20.11 -5.35
C ILE A 454 -14.04 -20.24 -5.09
N ASN A 455 -13.48 -19.27 -4.38
CA ASN A 455 -12.11 -19.39 -3.86
C ASN A 455 -12.14 -20.26 -2.60
N VAL A 456 -11.55 -21.44 -2.67
CA VAL A 456 -11.52 -22.41 -1.57
C VAL A 456 -10.18 -22.30 -0.83
N THR A 457 -10.23 -22.05 0.48
CA THR A 457 -9.04 -21.95 1.33
C THR A 457 -8.31 -23.30 1.43
N PRO A 458 -6.98 -23.32 1.65
CA PRO A 458 -6.20 -24.56 1.63
C PRO A 458 -6.66 -25.65 2.62
N ASN A 459 -7.25 -25.27 3.76
CA ASN A 459 -7.79 -26.21 4.75
C ASN A 459 -9.06 -26.95 4.28
N ARG A 460 -9.75 -26.43 3.26
CA ARG A 460 -11.07 -26.92 2.80
C ARG A 460 -10.99 -27.77 1.54
N GLY A 461 -10.06 -28.74 1.52
CA GLY A 461 -9.97 -29.74 0.43
C GLY A 461 -11.28 -30.50 0.19
N ASP A 462 -12.10 -30.67 1.25
CA ASP A 462 -13.43 -31.27 1.18
C ASP A 462 -14.40 -30.52 0.26
N ALA A 463 -14.24 -29.20 0.10
CA ALA A 463 -15.11 -28.34 -0.70
C ALA A 463 -14.65 -28.22 -2.17
N LEU A 464 -13.66 -29.01 -2.62
CA LEU A 464 -13.20 -29.06 -4.01
C LEU A 464 -14.04 -29.95 -4.93
N GLY A 465 -15.14 -30.50 -4.39
CA GLY A 465 -16.20 -31.17 -5.13
C GLY A 465 -17.58 -30.61 -4.77
N VAL A 466 -18.50 -30.63 -5.73
CA VAL A 466 -19.88 -30.15 -5.56
C VAL A 466 -20.57 -30.78 -4.35
N TYR A 467 -20.33 -32.06 -4.08
CA TYR A 467 -20.92 -32.77 -2.95
C TYR A 467 -20.46 -32.21 -1.59
N GLY A 468 -19.19 -31.83 -1.47
CA GLY A 468 -18.65 -31.20 -0.27
C GLY A 468 -19.27 -29.82 -0.02
N ILE A 469 -19.44 -29.03 -1.08
CA ILE A 469 -20.14 -27.74 -1.04
C ILE A 469 -21.61 -27.96 -0.62
N ALA A 470 -22.30 -28.92 -1.22
CA ALA A 470 -23.68 -29.24 -0.89
C ALA A 470 -23.86 -29.67 0.57
N ARG A 471 -22.90 -30.42 1.13
CA ARG A 471 -22.87 -30.79 2.56
C ARG A 471 -22.80 -29.56 3.44
N ASP A 472 -21.92 -28.60 3.11
CA ASP A 472 -21.75 -27.36 3.87
C ASP A 472 -23.01 -26.47 3.82
N LEU A 473 -23.64 -26.38 2.64
CA LEU A 473 -24.92 -25.68 2.46
C LEU A 473 -26.06 -26.32 3.24
N ALA A 474 -26.17 -27.66 3.21
CA ALA A 474 -27.16 -28.40 3.99
C ALA A 474 -26.97 -28.21 5.50
N ALA A 475 -25.72 -28.22 5.99
CA ALA A 475 -25.42 -27.95 7.39
C ALA A 475 -25.83 -26.53 7.83
N ARG A 476 -25.79 -25.56 6.90
CA ARG A 476 -26.32 -24.20 7.10
C ARG A 476 -27.85 -24.09 6.98
N GLY A 477 -28.54 -25.19 6.71
CA GLY A 477 -29.99 -25.23 6.54
C GLY A 477 -30.48 -24.83 5.13
N ILE A 478 -29.59 -24.82 4.13
CA ILE A 478 -29.94 -24.57 2.73
C ILE A 478 -30.19 -25.90 2.04
N GLY A 479 -31.46 -26.28 1.92
CA GLY A 479 -31.87 -27.54 1.30
C GLY A 479 -31.54 -28.77 2.14
N GLY A 480 -31.42 -29.93 1.50
CA GLY A 480 -31.03 -31.19 2.13
C GLY A 480 -29.94 -31.89 1.32
N LEU A 481 -29.04 -32.60 2.00
CA LEU A 481 -28.00 -33.40 1.36
C LEU A 481 -28.59 -34.71 0.84
N LYS A 482 -28.40 -34.99 -0.46
CA LYS A 482 -28.78 -36.28 -1.04
C LYS A 482 -27.75 -37.33 -0.67
N GLU A 483 -28.18 -38.50 -0.23
CA GLU A 483 -27.26 -39.61 0.03
C GLU A 483 -26.58 -40.09 -1.26
N ILE A 484 -25.30 -40.48 -1.16
CA ILE A 484 -24.57 -41.06 -2.28
C ILE A 484 -24.99 -42.52 -2.43
N GLU A 485 -25.61 -42.85 -3.56
CA GLU A 485 -25.86 -44.22 -3.96
C GLU A 485 -24.59 -44.82 -4.55
N VAL A 486 -23.95 -45.74 -3.83
CA VAL A 486 -22.76 -46.47 -4.31
C VAL A 486 -23.23 -47.75 -5.02
N PRO A 487 -23.06 -47.87 -6.35
CA PRO A 487 -23.54 -49.03 -7.09
C PRO A 487 -22.71 -50.28 -6.76
N LYS A 488 -23.38 -51.43 -6.70
CA LYS A 488 -22.73 -52.74 -6.63
C LYS A 488 -22.40 -53.21 -8.05
N ILE A 489 -21.12 -53.20 -8.39
CA ILE A 489 -20.66 -53.59 -9.71
C ILE A 489 -20.66 -55.11 -9.85
N ARG A 490 -21.15 -55.59 -11.00
CA ARG A 490 -21.05 -57.00 -11.38
C ARG A 490 -19.60 -57.31 -11.76
N GLU A 491 -19.00 -58.26 -11.06
CA GLU A 491 -17.63 -58.75 -11.33
C GLU A 491 -17.68 -59.89 -12.35
N ASP A 492 -17.32 -59.62 -13.59
CA ASP A 492 -17.44 -60.60 -14.69
C ASP A 492 -16.21 -61.51 -14.83
N PHE A 493 -15.04 -61.07 -14.35
CA PHE A 493 -13.79 -61.83 -14.42
C PHE A 493 -12.77 -61.39 -13.35
N GLN A 494 -11.79 -62.25 -13.10
CA GLN A 494 -10.61 -61.94 -12.29
C GLN A 494 -9.51 -61.38 -13.19
N SER A 495 -8.96 -60.21 -12.85
CA SER A 495 -7.86 -59.61 -13.60
C SER A 495 -6.52 -60.26 -13.24
N ASN A 496 -5.61 -60.33 -14.21
CA ASN A 496 -4.24 -60.84 -14.03
C ASN A 496 -3.22 -59.74 -13.68
N LEU A 497 -3.69 -58.50 -13.49
CA LEU A 497 -2.83 -57.37 -13.14
C LEU A 497 -2.23 -57.60 -11.74
N ASN A 498 -0.94 -57.30 -11.59
CA ASN A 498 -0.23 -57.31 -10.33
C ASN A 498 0.13 -55.88 -9.94
N LEU A 499 -0.30 -55.44 -8.75
CA LEU A 499 -0.07 -54.10 -8.22
C LEU A 499 0.88 -54.19 -7.02
N GLU A 500 1.98 -53.44 -7.06
CA GLU A 500 2.95 -53.33 -5.96
C GLU A 500 3.19 -51.86 -5.59
N ILE A 501 2.95 -51.51 -4.33
CA ILE A 501 3.29 -50.21 -3.74
C ILE A 501 4.56 -50.37 -2.90
N LYS A 502 5.67 -49.75 -3.33
CA LYS A 502 6.94 -49.79 -2.57
C LYS A 502 7.00 -48.78 -1.44
N ASP A 503 6.31 -47.65 -1.58
CA ASP A 503 6.27 -46.59 -0.57
C ASP A 503 4.85 -46.36 -0.05
N LYS A 504 4.58 -46.93 1.13
CA LYS A 504 3.27 -46.88 1.79
C LYS A 504 3.04 -45.56 2.55
N VAL A 505 4.05 -44.69 2.63
CA VAL A 505 3.91 -43.35 3.21
C VAL A 505 3.45 -42.38 2.13
N ALA A 506 4.07 -42.44 0.95
CA ALA A 506 3.70 -41.63 -0.19
C ALA A 506 2.33 -42.02 -0.79
N VAL A 507 1.97 -43.31 -0.74
CA VAL A 507 0.70 -43.84 -1.27
C VAL A 507 -0.09 -44.50 -0.14
N ARG A 508 -1.23 -43.89 0.23
CA ARG A 508 -2.08 -44.37 1.32
C ARG A 508 -2.99 -45.51 0.85
N LEU A 509 -3.53 -45.38 -0.36
CA LEU A 509 -4.40 -46.34 -1.01
C LEU A 509 -4.28 -46.19 -2.53
N PHE A 510 -4.15 -47.30 -3.24
CA PHE A 510 -4.19 -47.32 -4.71
C PHE A 510 -5.12 -48.45 -5.15
N CYS A 511 -6.14 -48.11 -5.94
CA CYS A 511 -7.15 -49.03 -6.41
C CYS A 511 -7.22 -49.01 -7.93
N ILE A 512 -7.27 -50.19 -8.54
CA ILE A 512 -7.44 -50.36 -9.98
C ILE A 512 -8.56 -51.32 -10.30
N ARG A 513 -9.19 -51.11 -11.45
CA ARG A 513 -10.14 -52.05 -12.04
C ARG A 513 -9.94 -52.13 -13.55
N GLU A 514 -9.93 -53.35 -14.07
CA GLU A 514 -9.87 -53.60 -15.50
C GLU A 514 -11.29 -53.64 -16.09
N ILE A 515 -11.52 -52.93 -17.20
CA ILE A 515 -12.78 -52.99 -17.95
C ILE A 515 -12.44 -53.38 -19.39
N ARG A 516 -13.03 -54.48 -19.86
CA ARG A 516 -12.78 -55.06 -21.20
C ARG A 516 -13.99 -54.92 -22.12
N ASP A 517 -13.73 -55.02 -23.41
CA ASP A 517 -14.74 -55.04 -24.47
C ASP A 517 -15.66 -53.79 -24.47
N LEU A 518 -15.11 -52.63 -24.10
CA LEU A 518 -15.85 -51.36 -24.14
C LEU A 518 -15.73 -50.69 -25.52
N GLN A 519 -16.67 -49.79 -25.81
CA GLN A 519 -16.60 -48.92 -26.98
C GLN A 519 -16.51 -47.46 -26.52
N ASN A 520 -15.27 -46.94 -26.45
CA ASN A 520 -15.06 -45.53 -26.16
C ASN A 520 -15.70 -44.68 -27.25
N ARG A 521 -16.34 -43.60 -26.83
CA ARG A 521 -17.20 -42.79 -27.69
C ARG A 521 -17.28 -41.36 -27.18
N GLU A 522 -17.94 -40.51 -27.92
CA GLU A 522 -18.29 -39.18 -27.46
C GLU A 522 -19.27 -39.25 -26.27
N SER A 523 -19.12 -38.35 -25.30
CA SER A 523 -19.98 -38.30 -24.12
C SER A 523 -21.44 -37.99 -24.47
N PRO A 524 -22.41 -38.46 -23.67
CA PRO A 524 -23.80 -38.03 -23.81
C PRO A 524 -23.96 -36.53 -23.52
N ASP A 525 -24.96 -35.89 -24.12
CA ASP A 525 -25.12 -34.42 -24.09
C ASP A 525 -25.19 -33.84 -22.69
N TRP A 526 -25.87 -34.51 -21.76
CA TRP A 526 -25.97 -34.07 -20.37
C TRP A 526 -24.60 -33.94 -19.69
N LEU A 527 -23.66 -34.86 -19.99
CA LEU A 527 -22.33 -34.86 -19.40
C LEU A 527 -21.44 -33.79 -20.03
N LYS A 528 -21.55 -33.61 -21.36
CA LYS A 528 -20.84 -32.54 -22.07
C LYS A 528 -21.25 -31.17 -21.57
N GLN A 529 -22.55 -30.92 -21.47
CA GLN A 529 -23.11 -29.64 -21.03
C GLN A 529 -22.64 -29.31 -19.61
N LEU A 530 -22.70 -30.27 -18.68
CA LEU A 530 -22.22 -30.05 -17.31
C LEU A 530 -20.75 -29.64 -17.24
N LEU A 531 -19.88 -30.30 -18.01
CA LEU A 531 -18.44 -29.97 -18.04
C LEU A 531 -18.16 -28.65 -18.76
N GLN A 532 -18.83 -28.39 -19.88
CA GLN A 532 -18.67 -27.15 -20.65
C GLN A 532 -19.12 -25.92 -19.85
N ASN A 533 -20.18 -26.03 -19.06
CA ASN A 533 -20.67 -24.94 -18.22
C ASN A 533 -19.64 -24.47 -17.18
N ILE A 534 -18.73 -25.35 -16.74
CA ILE A 534 -17.63 -25.01 -15.83
C ILE A 534 -16.29 -24.79 -16.54
N GLY A 535 -16.30 -24.65 -17.87
CA GLY A 535 -15.11 -24.37 -18.69
C GLY A 535 -14.24 -25.59 -19.00
N VAL A 536 -14.73 -26.82 -18.76
CA VAL A 536 -13.99 -28.06 -19.03
C VAL A 536 -14.34 -28.60 -20.41
N LYS A 537 -13.33 -28.77 -21.25
CA LYS A 537 -13.50 -29.31 -22.61
C LYS A 537 -13.76 -30.82 -22.57
N SER A 538 -14.85 -31.25 -23.23
CA SER A 538 -15.16 -32.68 -23.44
C SER A 538 -14.16 -33.33 -24.41
N ILE A 539 -13.70 -34.54 -24.08
CA ILE A 539 -12.70 -35.29 -24.87
C ILE A 539 -13.25 -36.66 -25.29
N SER A 540 -13.68 -37.48 -24.35
CA SER A 540 -14.28 -38.80 -24.59
C SER A 540 -15.06 -39.23 -23.35
N ALA A 541 -16.01 -40.15 -23.50
CA ALA A 541 -16.84 -40.64 -22.40
C ALA A 541 -16.02 -41.06 -21.18
N ILE A 542 -14.91 -41.78 -21.38
CA ILE A 542 -14.05 -42.24 -20.27
C ILE A 542 -13.40 -41.07 -19.53
N VAL A 543 -12.79 -40.13 -20.26
CA VAL A 543 -12.11 -38.96 -19.68
C VAL A 543 -13.11 -38.04 -18.98
N ASP A 544 -14.25 -37.80 -19.63
CA ASP A 544 -15.30 -36.93 -19.11
C ASP A 544 -15.93 -37.51 -17.84
N ILE A 545 -16.07 -38.84 -17.73
CA ILE A 545 -16.52 -39.49 -16.49
C ILE A 545 -15.49 -39.30 -15.38
N THR A 546 -14.18 -39.44 -15.65
CA THR A 546 -13.16 -39.18 -14.62
C THR A 546 -13.17 -37.72 -14.16
N ASN A 547 -13.36 -36.76 -15.07
CA ASN A 547 -13.53 -35.34 -14.74
C ASN A 547 -14.82 -35.09 -13.95
N TYR A 548 -15.92 -35.74 -14.34
CA TYR A 548 -17.19 -35.64 -13.61
C TYR A 548 -17.05 -36.09 -12.16
N ILE A 549 -16.40 -37.23 -11.90
CA ILE A 549 -16.15 -37.69 -10.53
C ILE A 549 -15.24 -36.71 -9.76
N LEU A 550 -14.22 -36.17 -10.43
CA LEU A 550 -13.33 -35.17 -9.86
C LEU A 550 -14.09 -33.90 -9.44
N TYR A 551 -14.97 -33.35 -10.28
CA TYR A 551 -15.71 -32.12 -9.96
C TYR A 551 -16.91 -32.36 -9.05
N SER A 552 -17.60 -33.51 -9.18
CA SER A 552 -18.74 -33.83 -8.31
C SER A 552 -18.33 -34.17 -6.89
N PHE A 553 -17.24 -34.93 -6.71
CA PHE A 553 -16.88 -35.51 -5.41
C PHE A 553 -15.47 -35.15 -4.92
N GLY A 554 -14.65 -34.49 -5.74
CA GLY A 554 -13.29 -34.11 -5.34
C GLY A 554 -12.26 -35.26 -5.42
N GLN A 555 -12.59 -36.38 -6.06
CA GLN A 555 -11.69 -37.52 -6.25
C GLN A 555 -11.09 -37.50 -7.67
N PRO A 556 -9.79 -37.16 -7.83
CA PRO A 556 -9.12 -37.37 -9.10
C PRO A 556 -9.02 -38.86 -9.42
N MET A 557 -9.23 -39.19 -10.69
CA MET A 557 -9.13 -40.54 -11.24
C MET A 557 -8.35 -40.51 -12.54
N HIS A 558 -7.82 -41.66 -12.95
CA HIS A 558 -7.14 -41.79 -14.23
C HIS A 558 -7.56 -43.07 -14.95
N ALA A 559 -7.48 -43.09 -16.28
CA ALA A 559 -7.73 -44.27 -17.08
C ALA A 559 -6.57 -44.51 -18.04
N TYR A 560 -6.02 -45.72 -17.99
CA TYR A 560 -4.96 -46.16 -18.89
C TYR A 560 -5.50 -47.08 -19.96
N ASP A 561 -4.97 -47.00 -21.19
CA ASP A 561 -5.23 -47.99 -22.23
C ASP A 561 -4.52 -49.31 -21.87
N LYS A 562 -5.30 -50.34 -21.51
CA LYS A 562 -4.76 -51.64 -21.06
C LYS A 562 -3.91 -52.31 -22.14
N ASN A 563 -4.16 -52.04 -23.42
CA ASN A 563 -3.40 -52.63 -24.52
C ASN A 563 -1.99 -52.02 -24.63
N LYS A 564 -1.77 -50.84 -24.04
CA LYS A 564 -0.48 -50.15 -23.97
C LYS A 564 0.20 -50.31 -22.59
N PHE A 565 -0.42 -51.04 -21.67
CA PHE A 565 -0.03 -51.11 -20.27
C PHE A 565 0.40 -52.53 -19.87
N SER A 566 1.53 -52.65 -19.18
CA SER A 566 2.07 -53.91 -18.67
C SER A 566 1.14 -54.57 -17.64
N ASP A 567 1.24 -55.89 -17.46
CA ASP A 567 0.48 -56.58 -16.42
C ASP A 567 1.03 -56.34 -15.00
N ASN A 568 2.27 -55.86 -14.87
CA ASN A 568 2.89 -55.54 -13.59
C ASN A 568 2.97 -54.02 -13.40
N ILE A 569 2.29 -53.51 -12.38
CA ILE A 569 2.16 -52.10 -12.03
C ILE A 569 2.89 -51.84 -10.73
N GLN A 570 3.85 -50.93 -10.75
CA GLN A 570 4.61 -50.52 -9.58
C GLN A 570 4.39 -49.03 -9.31
N VAL A 571 3.98 -48.69 -8.08
CA VAL A 571 3.89 -47.30 -7.60
C VAL A 571 5.01 -47.07 -6.59
N SER A 572 5.91 -46.14 -6.90
CA SER A 572 7.13 -45.93 -6.08
C SER A 572 7.76 -44.56 -6.29
N LEU A 573 8.59 -44.15 -5.33
CA LEU A 573 9.49 -43.01 -5.49
C LEU A 573 10.60 -43.32 -6.49
N LEU A 574 10.84 -42.36 -7.39
CA LEU A 574 11.87 -42.44 -8.40
C LEU A 574 13.26 -42.48 -7.74
N GLN A 575 14.12 -43.42 -8.17
CA GLN A 575 15.44 -43.64 -7.58
C GLN A 575 16.55 -42.83 -8.26
N GLU A 576 16.41 -42.58 -9.56
CA GLU A 576 17.36 -41.84 -10.40
C GLU A 576 16.57 -40.96 -11.36
N SER A 577 17.12 -39.79 -11.72
CA SER A 577 16.44 -38.85 -12.61
C SER A 577 16.00 -39.50 -13.92
N ALA A 578 14.79 -39.18 -14.37
CA ALA A 578 14.21 -39.75 -15.59
C ALA A 578 13.48 -38.67 -16.40
N LYS A 579 13.33 -38.91 -17.71
CA LYS A 579 12.50 -38.07 -18.57
C LYS A 579 11.08 -38.58 -18.58
N PHE A 580 10.12 -37.66 -18.55
CA PHE A 580 8.70 -37.97 -18.60
C PHE A 580 7.98 -37.05 -19.59
N ILE A 581 7.20 -37.64 -20.49
CA ILE A 581 6.40 -36.91 -21.48
C ILE A 581 4.95 -36.93 -21.01
N ALA A 582 4.43 -35.77 -20.64
CA ALA A 582 3.05 -35.60 -20.19
C ALA A 582 2.05 -35.72 -21.36
N LEU A 583 0.76 -35.91 -21.05
CA LEU A 583 -0.33 -36.01 -22.04
C LEU A 583 -0.38 -34.82 -23.02
N GLN A 584 0.03 -33.63 -22.60
CA GLN A 584 0.07 -32.42 -23.42
C GLN A 584 1.29 -32.35 -24.35
N GLY A 585 2.16 -33.37 -24.34
CA GLY A 585 3.38 -33.44 -25.14
C GLY A 585 4.60 -32.72 -24.54
N GLN A 586 4.43 -32.06 -23.39
CA GLN A 586 5.54 -31.42 -22.67
C GLN A 586 6.44 -32.45 -21.99
N GLU A 587 7.74 -32.28 -22.14
CA GLU A 587 8.77 -33.12 -21.51
C GLU A 587 9.23 -32.50 -20.18
N TYR A 588 9.22 -33.29 -19.12
CA TYR A 588 9.67 -32.92 -17.78
C TYR A 588 10.86 -33.79 -17.36
N ASN A 589 11.80 -33.17 -16.65
CA ASN A 589 12.90 -33.88 -16.00
C ASN A 589 12.51 -34.20 -14.56
N LEU A 590 12.24 -35.48 -14.31
CA LEU A 590 11.93 -35.99 -12.98
C LEU A 590 13.22 -36.18 -12.18
N GLU A 591 13.12 -35.95 -10.88
CA GLU A 591 14.21 -36.06 -9.91
C GLU A 591 13.96 -37.22 -8.94
N LYS A 592 15.00 -37.55 -8.17
CA LYS A 592 14.87 -38.53 -7.10
C LYS A 592 13.76 -38.10 -6.14
N ASP A 593 12.99 -39.08 -5.66
CA ASP A 593 11.83 -38.90 -4.76
C ASP A 593 10.54 -38.37 -5.42
N ASP A 594 10.51 -38.21 -6.75
CA ASP A 594 9.26 -37.99 -7.47
C ASP A 594 8.39 -39.26 -7.45
N LEU A 595 7.11 -39.13 -7.09
CA LEU A 595 6.18 -40.26 -7.03
C LEU A 595 5.65 -40.63 -8.43
N ILE A 596 5.91 -41.86 -8.88
CA ILE A 596 5.59 -42.31 -10.23
C ILE A 596 4.83 -43.64 -10.25
N VAL A 597 4.08 -43.86 -11.33
CA VAL A 597 3.52 -45.16 -11.71
C VAL A 597 4.30 -45.69 -12.91
N GLN A 598 4.91 -46.88 -12.76
CA GLN A 598 5.75 -47.50 -13.78
C GLN A 598 5.52 -49.02 -13.88
N ASP A 599 6.09 -49.65 -14.91
CA ASP A 599 6.19 -51.11 -14.99
C ASP A 599 7.59 -51.65 -14.65
N ASN A 600 7.73 -52.97 -14.69
CA ASN A 600 9.00 -53.68 -14.49
C ASN A 600 10.09 -53.33 -15.54
N ASN A 601 9.72 -52.77 -16.69
CA ASN A 601 10.66 -52.32 -17.72
C ASN A 601 11.09 -50.86 -17.51
N LYS A 602 10.70 -50.23 -16.39
CA LYS A 602 10.93 -48.83 -16.04
C LYS A 602 10.25 -47.83 -16.98
N GLN A 603 9.22 -48.25 -17.72
CA GLN A 603 8.38 -47.30 -18.46
C GLN A 603 7.49 -46.55 -17.47
N ILE A 604 7.61 -45.22 -17.45
CA ILE A 604 6.78 -44.35 -16.60
C ILE A 604 5.47 -44.04 -17.34
N TYR A 605 4.34 -44.36 -16.72
CA TYR A 605 3.01 -44.13 -17.28
C TYR A 605 2.34 -42.87 -16.73
N CYS A 606 2.67 -42.50 -15.49
CA CYS A 606 2.04 -41.38 -14.81
C CYS A 606 2.99 -40.78 -13.77
N LEU A 607 2.96 -39.44 -13.67
CA LEU A 607 3.47 -38.73 -12.51
C LEU A 607 2.32 -38.69 -11.49
N ALA A 608 2.38 -39.57 -10.50
CA ALA A 608 1.24 -39.94 -9.67
C ALA A 608 0.62 -38.72 -9.00
N GLY A 609 -0.72 -38.60 -9.10
CA GLY A 609 -1.47 -37.48 -8.51
C GLY A 609 -1.24 -36.11 -9.16
N ILE A 610 -0.44 -36.00 -10.22
CA ILE A 610 -0.15 -34.73 -10.90
C ILE A 610 -0.62 -34.76 -12.35
N THR A 611 -0.05 -35.65 -13.18
CA THR A 611 -0.42 -35.74 -14.59
C THR A 611 -0.13 -37.12 -15.18
N GLY A 612 -1.00 -37.58 -16.08
CA GLY A 612 -0.77 -38.78 -16.88
C GLY A 612 0.30 -38.57 -17.94
N GLY A 613 0.91 -39.66 -18.38
CA GLY A 613 1.90 -39.69 -19.46
C GLY A 613 1.27 -40.01 -20.82
N ALA A 614 1.92 -39.56 -21.91
CA ALA A 614 1.41 -39.76 -23.27
C ALA A 614 1.30 -41.25 -23.67
N TYR A 615 2.20 -42.10 -23.19
CA TYR A 615 2.32 -43.52 -23.60
C TYR A 615 1.11 -44.38 -23.19
N GLY A 616 0.52 -44.12 -22.03
CA GLY A 616 -0.62 -44.88 -21.47
C GLY A 616 -2.00 -44.32 -21.82
N SER A 617 -2.07 -43.28 -22.67
CA SER A 617 -3.29 -42.51 -22.92
C SER A 617 -4.39 -43.31 -23.65
N CYS A 618 -5.63 -43.11 -23.19
CA CYS A 618 -6.83 -43.59 -23.89
C CYS A 618 -7.13 -42.73 -25.13
N THR A 619 -7.65 -43.39 -26.15
CA THR A 619 -8.13 -42.78 -27.40
C THR A 619 -9.55 -43.26 -27.67
N LEU A 620 -10.22 -42.73 -28.70
CA LEU A 620 -11.54 -43.24 -29.12
C LEU A 620 -11.49 -44.70 -29.60
N GLU A 621 -10.31 -45.20 -29.96
CA GLU A 621 -10.09 -46.59 -30.40
C GLU A 621 -9.84 -47.56 -29.23
N THR A 622 -9.66 -47.03 -28.01
CA THR A 622 -9.36 -47.84 -26.82
C THR A 622 -10.58 -48.68 -26.44
N SER A 623 -10.38 -50.01 -26.36
CA SER A 623 -11.42 -50.99 -26.05
C SER A 623 -11.26 -51.69 -24.69
N ASN A 624 -10.09 -51.54 -24.06
CA ASN A 624 -9.76 -52.13 -22.77
C ASN A 624 -9.04 -51.06 -21.93
N ILE A 625 -9.48 -50.85 -20.69
CA ILE A 625 -8.88 -49.85 -19.80
C ILE A 625 -8.53 -50.41 -18.43
N ILE A 626 -7.57 -49.75 -17.78
CA ILE A 626 -7.33 -49.82 -16.34
C ILE A 626 -7.80 -48.50 -15.74
N LEU A 627 -8.84 -48.53 -14.92
CA LEU A 627 -9.34 -47.38 -14.19
C LEU A 627 -8.66 -47.29 -12.83
N GLU A 628 -8.04 -46.15 -12.53
CA GLU A 628 -7.31 -45.83 -11.31
C GLU A 628 -8.12 -44.87 -10.42
N ALA A 629 -8.21 -45.21 -9.13
CA ALA A 629 -8.53 -44.28 -8.05
C ALA A 629 -7.51 -44.46 -6.92
N ALA A 630 -6.94 -43.36 -6.43
CA ALA A 630 -5.88 -43.42 -5.43
C ALA A 630 -5.99 -42.29 -4.41
N SER A 631 -5.28 -42.45 -3.29
CA SER A 631 -5.06 -41.47 -2.24
C SER A 631 -3.57 -41.37 -1.95
N PHE A 632 -2.99 -40.21 -2.28
CA PHE A 632 -1.57 -39.91 -2.12
C PHE A 632 -1.32 -38.99 -0.92
N SER A 633 -0.09 -38.97 -0.43
CA SER A 633 0.36 -37.99 0.55
C SER A 633 0.51 -36.60 -0.10
N PRO A 634 -0.16 -35.56 0.42
CA PRO A 634 -0.09 -34.20 -0.12
C PRO A 634 1.32 -33.63 -0.18
N GLU A 635 2.18 -34.01 0.75
CA GLU A 635 3.56 -33.52 0.86
C GLU A 635 4.36 -33.83 -0.41
N TYR A 636 4.31 -35.08 -0.86
CA TYR A 636 5.02 -35.55 -2.06
C TYR A 636 4.47 -34.90 -3.35
N ILE A 637 3.15 -34.75 -3.42
CA ILE A 637 2.47 -34.11 -4.55
C ILE A 637 2.81 -32.62 -4.63
N THR A 638 2.78 -31.92 -3.49
CA THR A 638 3.10 -30.49 -3.39
C THR A 638 4.53 -30.22 -3.83
N LYS A 639 5.49 -30.99 -3.29
CA LYS A 639 6.92 -30.83 -3.59
C LYS A 639 7.20 -31.00 -5.09
N THR A 640 6.67 -32.08 -5.67
CA THR A 640 6.90 -32.41 -7.08
C THR A 640 6.19 -31.43 -8.02
N GLY A 641 4.91 -31.15 -7.76
CA GLY A 641 4.08 -30.30 -8.60
C GLY A 641 4.56 -28.86 -8.67
N ARG A 642 5.00 -28.29 -7.53
CA ARG A 642 5.57 -26.93 -7.48
C ARG A 642 6.93 -26.85 -8.17
N ARG A 643 7.83 -27.81 -7.93
CA ARG A 643 9.17 -27.84 -8.55
C ARG A 643 9.09 -27.88 -10.07
N LEU A 644 8.17 -28.69 -10.61
CA LEU A 644 7.96 -28.83 -12.05
C LEU A 644 7.02 -27.76 -12.64
N GLN A 645 6.43 -26.90 -11.80
CA GLN A 645 5.45 -25.86 -12.20
C GLN A 645 4.28 -26.43 -13.01
N ILE A 646 3.75 -27.59 -12.59
CA ILE A 646 2.62 -28.25 -13.27
C ILE A 646 1.34 -27.95 -12.49
N ASP A 647 0.44 -27.15 -13.05
CA ASP A 647 -0.84 -26.83 -12.43
C ASP A 647 -1.97 -27.67 -13.06
N THR A 648 -2.41 -28.71 -12.34
CA THR A 648 -3.55 -29.55 -12.74
C THR A 648 -4.60 -29.65 -11.65
N GLU A 649 -5.83 -29.93 -12.04
CA GLU A 649 -6.96 -30.17 -11.12
C GLU A 649 -6.72 -31.35 -10.16
N ALA A 650 -5.96 -32.36 -10.62
CA ALA A 650 -5.57 -33.50 -9.80
C ALA A 650 -4.58 -33.07 -8.71
N ARG A 651 -3.50 -32.39 -9.10
CA ARG A 651 -2.51 -31.86 -8.16
C ARG A 651 -3.18 -30.97 -7.11
N TYR A 652 -4.01 -30.02 -7.56
CA TYR A 652 -4.69 -29.05 -6.71
C TYR A 652 -5.53 -29.69 -5.59
N ARG A 653 -6.16 -30.84 -5.86
CA ARG A 653 -6.94 -31.62 -4.89
C ARG A 653 -6.07 -32.50 -4.01
N PHE A 654 -5.12 -33.25 -4.59
CA PHE A 654 -4.25 -34.11 -3.80
C PHE A 654 -3.35 -33.31 -2.83
N GLU A 655 -2.88 -32.12 -3.21
CA GLU A 655 -2.10 -31.24 -2.32
C GLU A 655 -2.93 -30.68 -1.14
N ARG A 656 -4.27 -30.69 -1.23
CA ARG A 656 -5.19 -30.28 -0.15
C ARG A 656 -5.80 -31.46 0.61
N ASN A 657 -5.26 -32.67 0.40
CA ASN A 657 -5.84 -33.96 0.80
C ASN A 657 -7.21 -34.24 0.16
N ILE A 658 -7.43 -35.51 -0.15
CA ILE A 658 -8.73 -36.03 -0.58
C ILE A 658 -9.27 -37.04 0.45
N ASP A 659 -10.55 -37.40 0.33
CA ASP A 659 -11.17 -38.39 1.20
C ASP A 659 -10.75 -39.83 0.84
N GLN A 660 -9.83 -40.40 1.63
CA GLN A 660 -9.35 -41.77 1.41
C GLN A 660 -10.48 -42.81 1.45
N SER A 661 -11.48 -42.64 2.32
CA SER A 661 -12.60 -43.59 2.45
C SER A 661 -13.52 -43.61 1.23
N PHE A 662 -13.52 -42.52 0.44
CA PHE A 662 -14.34 -42.41 -0.77
C PHE A 662 -13.69 -43.03 -2.01
N THR A 663 -12.36 -43.26 -2.00
CA THR A 663 -11.59 -43.78 -3.15
C THR A 663 -12.23 -45.00 -3.82
N LEU A 664 -12.63 -46.01 -3.04
CA LEU A 664 -13.28 -47.23 -3.57
C LEU A 664 -14.71 -46.98 -4.08
N GLN A 665 -15.43 -46.07 -3.43
CA GLN A 665 -16.80 -45.72 -3.81
C GLN A 665 -16.80 -44.98 -5.14
N ALA A 666 -15.88 -44.02 -5.31
CA ALA A 666 -15.63 -43.32 -6.56
C ALA A 666 -15.32 -44.29 -7.71
N LEU A 667 -14.46 -45.30 -7.46
CA LEU A 667 -14.14 -46.32 -8.45
C LEU A 667 -15.39 -47.09 -8.91
N ASN A 668 -16.28 -47.46 -7.98
CA ASN A 668 -17.54 -48.13 -8.33
C ASN A 668 -18.49 -47.21 -9.11
N ILE A 669 -18.69 -45.96 -8.68
CA ILE A 669 -19.57 -45.01 -9.37
C ILE A 669 -19.06 -44.75 -10.80
N ALA A 670 -17.75 -44.52 -10.96
CA ALA A 670 -17.13 -44.35 -12.27
C ALA A 670 -17.29 -45.59 -13.16
N THR A 671 -17.11 -46.79 -12.58
CA THR A 671 -17.29 -48.05 -13.31
C THR A 671 -18.72 -48.19 -13.83
N GLU A 672 -19.74 -47.90 -13.02
CA GLU A 672 -21.15 -47.96 -13.42
C GLU A 672 -21.45 -46.98 -14.57
N LEU A 673 -20.95 -45.75 -14.47
CA LEU A 673 -21.10 -44.74 -15.52
C LEU A 673 -20.40 -45.18 -16.83
N ILE A 674 -19.21 -45.75 -16.74
CA ILE A 674 -18.48 -46.24 -17.93
C ILE A 674 -19.23 -47.41 -18.56
N VAL A 675 -19.65 -48.40 -17.78
CA VAL A 675 -20.35 -49.58 -18.30
C VAL A 675 -21.72 -49.20 -18.88
N SER A 676 -22.45 -48.26 -18.27
CA SER A 676 -23.75 -47.81 -18.78
C SER A 676 -23.64 -47.01 -20.09
N ILE A 677 -22.58 -46.21 -20.26
CA ILE A 677 -22.39 -45.35 -21.45
C ILE A 677 -21.63 -46.08 -22.57
N CYS A 678 -20.55 -46.76 -22.23
CA CYS A 678 -19.61 -47.37 -23.18
C CYS A 678 -19.80 -48.88 -23.37
N GLY A 679 -20.53 -49.54 -22.46
CA GLY A 679 -20.58 -51.00 -22.36
C GLY A 679 -19.34 -51.60 -21.71
N GLY A 680 -19.13 -52.90 -21.91
CA GLY A 680 -17.97 -53.64 -21.42
C GLY A 680 -18.26 -54.50 -20.18
N LYS A 681 -17.22 -55.20 -19.72
CA LYS A 681 -17.24 -56.11 -18.57
C LYS A 681 -16.21 -55.67 -17.55
N ALA A 682 -16.57 -55.64 -16.28
CA ALA A 682 -15.71 -55.16 -15.21
C ALA A 682 -15.04 -56.31 -14.44
N SER A 683 -13.77 -56.15 -14.08
CA SER A 683 -13.07 -57.09 -13.21
C SER A 683 -13.38 -56.88 -11.73
N GLN A 684 -12.95 -57.84 -10.91
CA GLN A 684 -12.72 -57.62 -9.48
C GLN A 684 -11.76 -56.44 -9.26
N ILE A 685 -11.91 -55.73 -8.14
CA ILE A 685 -11.01 -54.64 -7.77
C ILE A 685 -9.68 -55.24 -7.29
N ILE A 686 -8.57 -54.66 -7.76
CA ILE A 686 -7.25 -54.89 -7.20
C ILE A 686 -6.85 -53.62 -6.45
N TYR A 687 -6.39 -53.75 -5.21
CA TYR A 687 -5.94 -52.61 -4.43
C TYR A 687 -4.77 -53.00 -3.53
N GLU A 688 -3.95 -52.01 -3.18
CA GLU A 688 -2.98 -52.11 -2.09
C GLU A 688 -3.04 -50.82 -1.26
N GLY A 689 -2.75 -50.93 0.04
CA GLY A 689 -2.85 -49.83 1.00
C GLY A 689 -4.00 -50.00 1.99
N ASN A 690 -4.28 -48.96 2.76
CA ASN A 690 -5.31 -49.00 3.79
C ASN A 690 -6.65 -48.50 3.24
N ILE A 691 -7.68 -49.34 3.24
CA ILE A 691 -9.03 -48.95 2.79
C ILE A 691 -9.73 -48.07 3.84
N GLN A 692 -9.50 -48.34 5.12
CA GLN A 692 -10.15 -47.65 6.22
C GLN A 692 -9.11 -46.83 6.99
N PRO A 693 -9.01 -45.51 6.75
CA PRO A 693 -8.08 -44.67 7.51
C PRO A 693 -8.39 -44.74 9.00
N ASP A 694 -7.36 -44.55 9.84
CA ASP A 694 -7.53 -44.56 11.29
C ASP A 694 -8.54 -43.48 11.73
N GLN A 695 -9.54 -43.89 12.50
CA GLN A 695 -10.59 -42.99 12.97
C GLN A 695 -10.01 -42.00 13.99
N LYS A 696 -9.87 -40.73 13.59
CA LYS A 696 -9.47 -39.66 14.50
C LYS A 696 -10.62 -39.30 15.45
N SER A 697 -10.29 -39.04 16.71
CA SER A 697 -11.24 -38.56 17.71
C SER A 697 -10.65 -37.43 18.56
N LEU A 698 -11.50 -36.49 18.96
CA LEU A 698 -11.13 -35.34 19.77
C LEU A 698 -12.09 -35.21 20.98
N GLU A 699 -11.55 -34.82 22.14
CA GLU A 699 -12.33 -34.41 23.30
C GLU A 699 -12.58 -32.89 23.25
N PHE A 700 -13.84 -32.49 23.32
CA PHE A 700 -14.29 -31.11 23.18
C PHE A 700 -15.03 -30.62 24.43
N PRO A 701 -14.39 -29.81 25.30
CA PRO A 701 -15.06 -29.20 26.44
C PRO A 701 -15.98 -28.07 26.00
N ILE A 702 -17.28 -28.16 26.33
CA ILE A 702 -18.31 -27.22 25.83
C ILE A 702 -18.03 -25.77 26.28
N SER A 703 -17.44 -25.60 27.47
CA SER A 703 -17.07 -24.28 28.02
C SER A 703 -16.06 -23.51 27.16
N CYS A 704 -15.27 -24.20 26.31
CA CYS A 704 -14.28 -23.55 25.44
C CYS A 704 -14.95 -22.65 24.39
N LEU A 705 -16.14 -23.02 23.89
CA LEU A 705 -16.88 -22.22 22.92
C LEU A 705 -17.16 -20.81 23.46
N ALA A 706 -17.76 -20.72 24.65
CA ALA A 706 -18.05 -19.44 25.29
C ALA A 706 -16.76 -18.68 25.67
N LYS A 707 -15.72 -19.38 26.10
CA LYS A 707 -14.43 -18.78 26.46
C LYS A 707 -13.73 -18.11 25.27
N ILE A 708 -13.78 -18.71 24.08
CA ILE A 708 -13.05 -18.23 22.88
C ILE A 708 -13.89 -17.24 22.06
N THR A 709 -15.19 -17.46 21.96
CA THR A 709 -16.07 -16.70 21.05
C THR A 709 -16.97 -15.69 21.78
N GLY A 710 -17.23 -15.91 23.07
CA GLY A 710 -18.26 -15.20 23.83
C GLY A 710 -19.70 -15.67 23.53
N MET A 711 -19.89 -16.71 22.71
CA MET A 711 -21.20 -17.23 22.34
C MET A 711 -21.75 -18.21 23.38
N GLN A 712 -23.06 -18.20 23.56
CA GLN A 712 -23.78 -19.16 24.39
C GLN A 712 -24.73 -19.96 23.49
N LEU A 713 -24.48 -21.26 23.41
CA LEU A 713 -25.22 -22.24 22.62
C LEU A 713 -25.56 -23.42 23.52
N SER A 714 -26.72 -24.05 23.32
CA SER A 714 -27.06 -25.27 24.05
C SER A 714 -26.24 -26.45 23.55
N THR A 715 -26.05 -27.47 24.39
CA THR A 715 -25.38 -28.72 23.99
C THR A 715 -26.08 -29.37 22.78
N SER A 716 -27.41 -29.31 22.72
CA SER A 716 -28.18 -29.86 21.60
C SER A 716 -27.94 -29.10 20.29
N GLU A 717 -27.83 -27.77 20.32
CA GLU A 717 -27.51 -26.96 19.13
C GLU A 717 -26.12 -27.29 18.60
N ILE A 718 -25.13 -27.46 19.49
CA ILE A 718 -23.76 -27.84 19.13
C ILE A 718 -23.74 -29.22 18.45
N ILE A 719 -24.40 -30.21 19.05
CA ILE A 719 -24.46 -31.57 18.49
C ILE A 719 -25.11 -31.56 17.11
N ASN A 720 -26.25 -30.87 16.95
CA ASN A 720 -26.95 -30.79 15.66
C ASN A 720 -26.08 -30.20 14.54
N ILE A 721 -25.32 -29.15 14.85
CA ILE A 721 -24.40 -28.54 13.87
C ILE A 721 -23.30 -29.52 13.47
N LEU A 722 -22.67 -30.18 14.44
CA LEU A 722 -21.58 -31.12 14.20
C LEU A 722 -22.07 -32.35 13.42
N GLU A 723 -23.21 -32.92 13.78
CA GLU A 723 -23.81 -34.06 13.07
C GLU A 723 -24.21 -33.68 11.63
N ALA A 724 -24.73 -32.47 11.40
CA ALA A 724 -25.06 -31.99 10.06
C ALA A 724 -23.82 -31.81 9.16
N LEU A 725 -22.67 -31.51 9.74
CA LEU A 725 -21.37 -31.47 9.03
C LEU A 725 -20.76 -32.87 8.82
N GLY A 726 -21.34 -33.91 9.43
CA GLY A 726 -20.92 -35.30 9.33
C GLY A 726 -19.96 -35.78 10.42
N PHE A 727 -19.79 -35.02 11.51
CA PHE A 727 -19.10 -35.52 12.70
C PHE A 727 -20.00 -36.49 13.47
N ILE A 728 -19.38 -37.46 14.16
CA ILE A 728 -20.13 -38.39 15.03
C ILE A 728 -19.83 -38.04 16.48
N VAL A 729 -20.85 -37.66 17.24
CA VAL A 729 -20.70 -37.31 18.66
C VAL A 729 -21.07 -38.52 19.53
N GLN A 730 -20.10 -39.06 20.27
CA GLN A 730 -20.28 -40.20 21.17
C GLN A 730 -20.51 -39.76 22.62
N GLY A 731 -21.24 -40.58 23.38
CA GLY A 731 -21.45 -40.39 24.83
C GLY A 731 -22.53 -39.36 25.17
N GLN A 732 -23.70 -39.45 24.51
CA GLN A 732 -24.83 -38.52 24.65
C GLN A 732 -25.62 -38.65 25.97
N ASP A 733 -25.06 -39.28 27.00
CA ASP A 733 -25.74 -39.48 28.29
C ASP A 733 -25.69 -38.20 29.13
N SER A 734 -26.86 -37.70 29.57
CA SER A 734 -27.05 -36.62 30.57
C SER A 734 -26.06 -35.45 30.51
N ALA A 735 -26.24 -34.52 29.55
CA ALA A 735 -25.57 -33.22 29.49
C ALA A 735 -24.06 -33.23 29.88
N PRO A 736 -23.20 -33.93 29.12
CA PRO A 736 -21.79 -34.03 29.44
C PRO A 736 -21.07 -32.68 29.29
N ASP A 737 -20.15 -32.38 30.19
CA ASP A 737 -19.29 -31.18 30.09
C ASP A 737 -18.25 -31.28 28.95
N ILE A 738 -17.97 -32.50 28.48
CA ILE A 738 -16.99 -32.83 27.44
C ILE A 738 -17.64 -33.78 26.43
N LEU A 739 -17.58 -33.42 25.14
CA LEU A 739 -18.05 -34.25 24.03
C LEU A 739 -16.89 -35.03 23.40
N LYS A 740 -17.09 -36.31 23.10
CA LYS A 740 -16.14 -37.08 22.28
C LYS A 740 -16.60 -37.06 20.83
N ILE A 741 -15.82 -36.42 19.97
CA ILE A 741 -16.15 -36.18 18.55
C ILE A 741 -15.27 -37.09 17.70
N LEU A 742 -15.88 -37.92 16.84
CA LEU A 742 -15.19 -38.62 15.77
C LEU A 742 -15.18 -37.74 14.51
N ILE A 743 -14.00 -37.57 13.94
CA ILE A 743 -13.77 -36.69 12.80
C ILE A 743 -14.01 -37.49 11.51
N PRO A 744 -14.79 -36.96 10.55
CA PRO A 744 -15.02 -37.63 9.27
C PRO A 744 -13.76 -37.63 8.41
N SER A 745 -13.58 -38.64 7.56
CA SER A 745 -12.33 -38.88 6.83
C SER A 745 -11.98 -37.81 5.79
N TRP A 746 -12.95 -37.00 5.35
CA TRP A 746 -12.71 -35.87 4.44
C TRP A 746 -12.21 -34.60 5.15
N ARG A 747 -12.27 -34.53 6.50
CA ARG A 747 -11.86 -33.36 7.30
C ARG A 747 -10.47 -33.54 7.90
N HIS A 748 -9.45 -33.25 7.09
CA HIS A 748 -8.04 -33.36 7.48
C HIS A 748 -7.54 -32.18 8.32
N ASP A 749 -8.25 -31.07 8.25
CA ASP A 749 -7.96 -29.80 8.94
C ASP A 749 -8.26 -29.85 10.45
N ILE A 750 -9.15 -30.74 10.90
CA ILE A 750 -9.53 -30.84 12.32
C ILE A 750 -8.49 -31.65 13.11
N ASN A 751 -7.76 -30.97 14.00
CA ASN A 751 -6.72 -31.53 14.84
C ASN A 751 -6.77 -31.04 16.30
N ILE A 752 -7.38 -29.87 16.55
CA ILE A 752 -7.52 -29.25 17.88
C ILE A 752 -8.99 -28.85 18.16
N LYS A 753 -9.27 -28.46 19.41
CA LYS A 753 -10.62 -28.07 19.85
C LYS A 753 -11.06 -26.72 19.27
N GLU A 754 -10.11 -25.86 18.93
CA GLU A 754 -10.36 -24.57 18.29
C GLU A 754 -10.93 -24.76 16.88
N ASP A 755 -10.48 -25.78 16.12
CA ASP A 755 -11.06 -26.10 14.79
C ASP A 755 -12.54 -26.51 14.89
N ILE A 756 -12.92 -27.22 15.96
CA ILE A 756 -14.34 -27.54 16.25
C ILE A 756 -15.13 -26.27 16.56
N ILE A 757 -14.51 -25.31 17.26
CA ILE A 757 -15.14 -24.01 17.55
C ILE A 757 -15.36 -23.24 16.25
N GLU A 758 -14.36 -23.21 15.36
CA GLU A 758 -14.51 -22.59 14.04
C GLU A 758 -15.71 -23.18 13.30
N GLU A 759 -15.84 -24.51 13.23
CA GLU A 759 -16.96 -25.17 12.55
C GLU A 759 -18.32 -24.78 13.13
N ILE A 760 -18.43 -24.72 14.46
CA ILE A 760 -19.67 -24.31 15.14
C ILE A 760 -19.99 -22.85 14.81
N VAL A 761 -19.02 -21.94 14.93
CA VAL A 761 -19.22 -20.50 14.67
C VAL A 761 -19.53 -20.25 13.20
N ARG A 762 -18.87 -20.98 12.29
CA ARG A 762 -19.02 -20.87 10.84
C ARG A 762 -20.42 -21.24 10.36
N VAL A 763 -20.97 -22.33 10.88
CA VAL A 763 -22.34 -22.77 10.57
C VAL A 763 -23.37 -21.92 11.29
N TYR A 764 -23.16 -21.60 12.57
CA TYR A 764 -24.10 -20.79 13.34
C TYR A 764 -24.18 -19.34 12.84
N GLY A 765 -23.04 -18.79 12.40
CA GLY A 765 -22.87 -17.47 11.78
C GLY A 765 -22.09 -16.48 12.65
N TYR A 766 -21.03 -15.90 12.09
CA TYR A 766 -20.21 -14.85 12.71
C TYR A 766 -21.00 -13.55 12.98
N ASP A 767 -22.07 -13.31 12.22
CA ASP A 767 -22.93 -12.14 12.41
C ASP A 767 -23.58 -12.13 13.80
N LYS A 768 -23.82 -13.30 14.39
CA LYS A 768 -24.42 -13.47 15.73
C LYS A 768 -23.43 -13.27 16.89
N LEU A 769 -22.13 -13.13 16.61
CA LEU A 769 -21.14 -12.75 17.62
C LEU A 769 -21.50 -11.37 18.20
N LYS A 770 -21.53 -11.26 19.53
CA LYS A 770 -21.76 -9.97 20.19
C LYS A 770 -20.45 -9.19 20.24
N ALA A 771 -20.49 -7.91 19.87
CA ALA A 771 -19.39 -6.99 20.09
C ALA A 771 -19.29 -6.68 21.60
N ILE A 772 -18.15 -6.97 22.21
CA ILE A 772 -17.90 -6.77 23.65
C ILE A 772 -16.82 -5.70 23.80
N LYS A 773 -17.11 -4.62 24.51
CA LYS A 773 -16.14 -3.54 24.72
C LYS A 773 -14.88 -4.07 25.44
N LEU A 774 -13.70 -3.71 24.93
CA LEU A 774 -12.43 -4.01 25.58
C LEU A 774 -12.33 -3.28 26.94
N PRO A 775 -11.77 -3.89 28.00
CA PRO A 775 -11.51 -3.19 29.25
C PRO A 775 -10.71 -1.91 29.04
N ASP A 776 -11.09 -0.84 29.76
CA ASP A 776 -10.47 0.48 29.59
C ASP A 776 -8.94 0.41 29.80
N PRO A 777 -8.17 1.15 28.99
CA PRO A 777 -6.73 1.02 28.99
C PRO A 777 -6.09 1.58 30.27
N ILE A 778 -5.05 0.89 30.75
CA ILE A 778 -4.06 1.53 31.63
C ILE A 778 -3.33 2.56 30.75
N ILE A 779 -3.20 3.81 31.19
CA ILE A 779 -2.62 4.89 30.37
C ILE A 779 -1.19 4.53 29.97
N ILE A 780 -1.01 4.05 28.73
CA ILE A 780 0.27 3.69 28.12
C ILE A 780 0.62 4.78 27.11
N ARG A 781 1.91 5.11 27.01
CA ARG A 781 2.44 5.98 25.97
C ARG A 781 2.27 5.29 24.61
N THR A 782 1.35 5.77 23.77
CA THR A 782 0.98 5.11 22.50
C THR A 782 2.15 4.95 21.53
N VAL A 783 2.93 6.02 21.32
CA VAL A 783 4.08 6.03 20.41
C VAL A 783 5.39 6.25 21.16
N SER A 784 6.47 5.66 20.66
CA SER A 784 7.82 5.88 21.16
C SER A 784 8.28 7.33 20.90
N LEU A 785 9.31 7.77 21.63
CA LEU A 785 9.93 9.09 21.39
C LEU A 785 10.52 9.21 19.99
N GLU A 786 11.02 8.10 19.45
CA GLU A 786 11.59 8.01 18.12
C GLU A 786 10.50 8.15 17.05
N GLN A 787 9.40 7.40 17.17
CA GLN A 787 8.25 7.49 16.27
C GLN A 787 7.65 8.90 16.26
N LYS A 788 7.49 9.51 17.44
CA LYS A 788 7.03 10.90 17.55
C LYS A 788 7.97 11.85 16.82
N ARG A 789 9.29 11.67 16.95
CA ARG A 789 10.30 12.49 16.27
C ARG A 789 10.20 12.36 14.75
N ILE A 790 9.95 11.15 14.22
CA ILE A 790 9.77 10.91 12.79
C ILE A 790 8.56 11.68 12.26
N ILE A 791 7.40 11.53 12.91
CA ILE A 791 6.15 12.21 12.54
C ILE A 791 6.35 13.73 12.50
N GLU A 792 6.95 14.28 13.55
CA GLU A 792 7.16 15.72 13.62
C GLU A 792 8.19 16.21 12.59
N LEU A 793 9.24 15.43 12.31
CA LEU A 793 10.24 15.77 11.30
C LEU A 793 9.64 15.82 9.90
N LYS A 794 8.76 14.89 9.53
CA LYS A 794 8.03 14.93 8.25
C LYS A 794 7.25 16.23 8.09
N ARG A 795 6.53 16.66 9.14
CA ARG A 795 5.75 17.91 9.13
C ARG A 795 6.62 19.15 9.00
N ILE A 796 7.80 19.16 9.63
CA ILE A 796 8.77 20.26 9.52
C ILE A 796 9.38 20.32 8.13
N LEU A 797 9.73 19.19 7.53
CA LEU A 797 10.22 19.17 6.15
C LEU A 797 9.13 19.60 5.16
N ALA A 798 7.87 19.20 5.38
CA ALA A 798 6.75 19.69 4.57
C ALA A 798 6.56 21.21 4.70
N SER A 799 6.73 21.79 5.90
CA SER A 799 6.68 23.25 6.08
C SER A 799 7.87 23.99 5.46
N CYS A 800 9.01 23.31 5.28
CA CYS A 800 10.16 23.78 4.48
C CYS A 800 9.95 23.66 2.95
N GLY A 801 8.78 23.19 2.51
CA GLY A 801 8.38 23.11 1.11
C GLY A 801 8.68 21.78 0.42
N TYR A 802 8.98 20.71 1.16
CA TYR A 802 9.24 19.37 0.60
C TYR A 802 7.95 18.54 0.48
N ASP A 803 7.80 17.87 -0.66
CA ASP A 803 6.80 16.83 -0.86
C ASP A 803 7.35 15.48 -0.41
N GLU A 804 6.62 14.80 0.48
CA GLU A 804 6.95 13.45 0.91
C GLU A 804 6.70 12.45 -0.22
N VAL A 805 7.67 11.57 -0.46
CA VAL A 805 7.56 10.42 -1.36
C VAL A 805 7.82 9.11 -0.62
N VAL A 806 7.28 8.02 -1.15
CA VAL A 806 7.52 6.66 -0.65
C VAL A 806 8.12 5.84 -1.79
N THR A 807 9.31 5.30 -1.58
CA THR A 807 10.08 4.61 -2.64
C THR A 807 10.48 3.19 -2.23
N ASN A 808 10.70 2.32 -3.23
CA ASN A 808 11.12 0.94 -3.00
C ASN A 808 12.40 0.84 -2.18
N SER A 809 12.44 -0.15 -1.28
CA SER A 809 13.62 -0.47 -0.44
C SER A 809 14.73 -1.20 -1.20
N PHE A 810 14.47 -1.65 -2.44
CA PHE A 810 15.44 -2.28 -3.33
C PHE A 810 15.57 -1.50 -4.64
N MET A 811 16.69 -1.70 -5.33
CA MET A 811 17.06 -0.99 -6.55
C MET A 811 18.08 -1.77 -7.38
N SER A 812 18.48 -1.22 -8.52
CA SER A 812 19.50 -1.83 -9.39
C SER A 812 20.87 -1.80 -8.72
N SER A 813 21.54 -2.95 -8.65
CA SER A 813 22.93 -3.06 -8.19
C SER A 813 23.90 -2.17 -8.99
N LYS A 814 23.60 -1.86 -10.26
CA LYS A 814 24.39 -0.92 -11.07
C LYS A 814 24.35 0.50 -10.51
N THR A 815 23.17 0.94 -10.06
CA THR A 815 22.98 2.25 -9.44
C THR A 815 23.53 2.26 -8.01
N ALA A 816 23.31 1.20 -7.23
CA ALA A 816 23.81 1.09 -5.86
C ALA A 816 25.36 1.20 -5.77
N LYS A 817 26.09 0.67 -6.76
CA LYS A 817 27.57 0.79 -6.89
C LYS A 817 28.09 2.22 -6.87
N LEU A 818 27.27 3.21 -7.23
CA LEU A 818 27.66 4.61 -7.24
C LEU A 818 27.61 5.24 -5.84
N PHE A 819 26.89 4.61 -4.90
CA PHE A 819 26.65 5.13 -3.55
C PHE A 819 27.34 4.30 -2.46
N THR A 820 27.59 3.01 -2.72
CA THR A 820 28.28 2.12 -1.79
C THR A 820 29.13 1.08 -2.51
N THR A 821 30.01 0.43 -1.76
CA THR A 821 30.63 -0.85 -2.17
C THR A 821 29.60 -1.96 -1.96
N LEU A 822 29.30 -2.72 -3.01
CA LEU A 822 28.32 -3.80 -2.92
C LEU A 822 28.81 -4.93 -1.99
N GLN A 823 27.87 -5.48 -1.24
CA GLN A 823 28.05 -6.65 -0.39
C GLN A 823 27.18 -7.78 -0.93
N GLU A 824 27.70 -9.01 -0.99
CA GLU A 824 26.94 -10.15 -1.51
C GLU A 824 25.66 -10.39 -0.71
N GLU A 825 25.68 -10.17 0.60
CA GLU A 825 24.53 -10.48 1.47
C GLU A 825 23.27 -9.63 1.22
N LEU A 826 23.42 -8.47 0.57
CA LEU A 826 22.32 -7.53 0.29
C LEU A 826 21.69 -7.73 -1.09
N PHE A 827 22.09 -8.76 -1.83
CA PHE A 827 21.42 -9.16 -3.07
C PHE A 827 20.19 -10.00 -2.78
N LEU A 828 19.12 -9.76 -3.54
CA LEU A 828 17.96 -10.65 -3.56
C LEU A 828 18.30 -11.90 -4.40
N LEU A 829 17.97 -13.08 -3.89
CA LEU A 829 18.13 -14.37 -4.60
C LEU A 829 17.12 -14.51 -5.75
N ASN A 830 15.90 -14.00 -5.53
CA ASN A 830 14.76 -14.09 -6.43
C ASN A 830 14.23 -12.68 -6.78
N PRO A 831 15.05 -11.80 -7.39
CA PRO A 831 14.61 -10.46 -7.73
C PRO A 831 13.57 -10.51 -8.85
N LEU A 832 12.57 -9.62 -8.81
CA LEU A 832 11.58 -9.50 -9.89
C LEU A 832 12.23 -9.21 -11.24
N ASN A 833 13.27 -8.37 -11.24
CA ASN A 833 14.04 -7.99 -12.41
C ASN A 833 15.41 -7.43 -11.99
N THR A 834 16.25 -7.13 -12.98
CA THR A 834 17.61 -6.59 -12.75
C THR A 834 17.64 -5.18 -12.16
N ASP A 835 16.51 -4.48 -12.17
CA ASP A 835 16.37 -3.13 -11.62
C ASP A 835 15.95 -3.13 -10.15
N ASN A 836 15.63 -4.30 -9.58
CA ASN A 836 15.18 -4.51 -8.21
C ASN A 836 15.96 -5.64 -7.52
N ASN A 837 17.27 -5.74 -7.76
CA ASN A 837 18.08 -6.88 -7.28
C ASN A 837 18.96 -6.62 -6.06
N TYR A 838 18.98 -5.39 -5.52
CA TYR A 838 19.88 -5.02 -4.44
C TYR A 838 19.22 -4.07 -3.44
N MET A 839 19.42 -4.28 -2.13
CA MET A 839 18.87 -3.41 -1.08
C MET A 839 19.49 -2.01 -1.12
N ARG A 840 18.67 -0.96 -0.96
CA ARG A 840 19.12 0.42 -1.16
C ARG A 840 20.13 0.87 -0.08
N PRO A 841 21.29 1.43 -0.46
CA PRO A 841 22.29 1.94 0.50
C PRO A 841 22.07 3.39 0.92
N SER A 842 21.24 4.14 0.19
CA SER A 842 20.86 5.52 0.45
C SER A 842 19.49 5.75 -0.16
N ILE A 843 18.76 6.76 0.33
CA ILE A 843 17.46 7.20 -0.19
C ILE A 843 17.65 8.15 -1.40
N ILE A 844 18.79 8.85 -1.47
CA ILE A 844 19.10 9.82 -2.54
C ILE A 844 18.96 9.25 -3.97
N PRO A 845 19.41 8.03 -4.29
CA PRO A 845 19.25 7.46 -5.63
C PRO A 845 17.78 7.36 -6.06
N ASN A 846 16.88 6.98 -5.15
CA ASN A 846 15.45 6.90 -5.42
C ASN A 846 14.87 8.30 -5.68
N LEU A 847 15.25 9.29 -4.86
CA LEU A 847 14.82 10.68 -5.05
C LEU A 847 15.34 11.27 -6.38
N LEU A 848 16.58 10.96 -6.77
CA LEU A 848 17.14 11.38 -8.06
C LEU A 848 16.39 10.76 -9.25
N THR A 849 15.98 9.50 -9.14
CA THR A 849 15.15 8.83 -10.16
C THR A 849 13.81 9.56 -10.34
N ILE A 850 13.17 9.96 -9.23
CA ILE A 850 11.92 10.73 -9.28
C ILE A 850 12.17 12.12 -9.89
N ALA A 851 13.24 12.82 -9.48
CA ALA A 851 13.60 14.12 -10.04
C ALA A 851 13.88 14.06 -11.56
N GLN A 852 14.54 12.99 -12.03
CA GLN A 852 14.73 12.73 -13.45
C GLN A 852 13.38 12.55 -14.17
N LYS A 853 12.53 11.63 -13.68
CA LYS A 853 11.20 11.38 -14.26
C LYS A 853 10.36 12.66 -14.32
N ASN A 854 10.35 13.46 -13.25
CA ASN A 854 9.65 14.74 -13.19
C ASN A 854 10.22 15.75 -14.19
N SER A 855 11.54 15.84 -14.32
CA SER A 855 12.18 16.70 -15.31
C SER A 855 11.79 16.33 -16.75
N LEU A 856 11.65 15.04 -17.08
CA LEU A 856 11.16 14.57 -18.38
C LEU A 856 9.71 14.99 -18.65
N ARG A 857 8.89 15.11 -17.61
CA ARG A 857 7.51 15.62 -17.65
C ARG A 857 7.41 17.15 -17.55
N SER A 858 8.52 17.88 -17.74
CA SER A 858 8.60 19.34 -17.60
C SER A 858 8.35 19.90 -16.20
N LEU A 859 8.31 19.05 -15.16
CA LEU A 859 8.28 19.45 -13.75
C LEU A 859 9.71 19.69 -13.28
N LYS A 860 10.14 20.93 -13.46
CA LYS A 860 11.54 21.35 -13.38
C LYS A 860 12.02 21.71 -11.97
N ASP A 861 11.11 22.02 -11.06
CA ASP A 861 11.40 22.56 -9.74
C ASP A 861 10.79 21.65 -8.67
N SER A 862 11.62 20.90 -7.97
CA SER A 862 11.19 19.83 -7.07
C SER A 862 11.90 19.92 -5.74
N ALA A 863 11.15 19.74 -4.66
CA ALA A 863 11.68 19.55 -3.32
C ALA A 863 11.05 18.25 -2.80
N LEU A 864 11.83 17.17 -2.73
CA LEU A 864 11.34 15.83 -2.41
C LEU A 864 12.02 15.32 -1.15
N MET A 865 11.28 14.67 -0.27
CA MET A 865 11.85 14.04 0.92
C MET A 865 11.26 12.65 1.18
N GLU A 866 12.04 11.78 1.80
CA GLU A 866 11.57 10.51 2.34
C GLU A 866 12.26 10.26 3.68
N ILE A 867 11.53 9.66 4.63
CA ILE A 867 12.10 9.05 5.82
C ILE A 867 11.87 7.54 5.75
N GLY A 868 12.95 6.75 5.73
CA GLY A 868 12.87 5.31 5.60
C GLY A 868 14.19 4.58 5.87
N PRO A 869 14.17 3.24 5.88
CA PRO A 869 15.37 2.43 6.12
C PRO A 869 16.33 2.47 4.94
N ILE A 870 17.62 2.36 5.25
CA ILE A 870 18.72 1.99 4.35
C ILE A 870 19.41 0.74 4.92
N PHE A 871 20.10 -0.01 4.07
CA PHE A 871 20.65 -1.31 4.44
C PHE A 871 22.18 -1.32 4.26
N ASN A 872 22.90 -1.43 5.38
CA ASN A 872 24.36 -1.55 5.41
C ASN A 872 24.86 -2.99 5.65
N SER A 873 24.00 -3.85 6.17
CA SER A 873 24.17 -5.30 6.31
C SER A 873 22.79 -5.94 6.55
N CYS A 874 22.73 -7.28 6.59
CA CYS A 874 21.49 -8.02 6.87
C CYS A 874 21.16 -8.15 8.37
N ALA A 875 22.07 -7.74 9.24
CA ALA A 875 21.83 -7.73 10.68
C ALA A 875 20.85 -6.60 11.06
N PRO A 876 20.04 -6.74 12.13
CA PRO A 876 19.12 -5.69 12.57
C PRO A 876 19.80 -4.33 12.80
N GLU A 877 21.05 -4.30 13.27
CA GLU A 877 21.83 -3.07 13.47
C GLU A 877 22.30 -2.43 12.15
N GLY A 878 22.29 -3.18 11.05
CA GLY A 878 22.59 -2.74 9.70
C GLY A 878 21.44 -2.03 9.00
N GLU A 879 20.21 -2.16 9.50
CA GLU A 879 19.05 -1.42 9.04
C GLU A 879 18.98 -0.07 9.76
N LEU A 880 19.39 0.99 9.05
CA LEU A 880 19.47 2.33 9.63
C LEU A 880 18.34 3.20 9.10
N LEU A 881 17.73 4.00 9.97
CA LEU A 881 16.69 4.93 9.58
C LEU A 881 17.31 6.27 9.17
N PHE A 882 16.98 6.73 7.95
CA PHE A 882 17.46 8.01 7.43
C PHE A 882 16.29 8.91 7.04
N ALA A 883 16.45 10.21 7.30
CA ALA A 883 15.62 11.25 6.69
C ALA A 883 16.44 11.94 5.60
N ALA A 884 16.01 11.85 4.35
CA ALA A 884 16.72 12.42 3.21
C ALA A 884 15.82 13.37 2.43
N GLY A 885 16.42 14.40 1.85
CA GLY A 885 15.70 15.34 0.98
C GLY A 885 16.58 15.91 -0.11
N ILE A 886 15.97 16.23 -1.25
CA ILE A 886 16.62 16.90 -2.38
C ILE A 886 15.84 18.14 -2.81
N LYS A 887 16.57 19.18 -3.24
CA LYS A 887 16.04 20.39 -3.87
C LYS A 887 16.70 20.57 -5.24
N CYS A 888 15.86 20.80 -6.25
CA CYS A 888 16.25 21.00 -7.65
C CYS A 888 15.49 22.20 -8.23
N GLY A 889 16.17 23.03 -9.01
CA GLY A 889 15.55 24.12 -9.77
C GLY A 889 15.45 25.45 -9.01
N GLN A 890 14.32 26.14 -9.17
CA GLN A 890 14.10 27.48 -8.61
C GLN A 890 13.57 27.43 -7.17
N TYR A 891 14.15 28.23 -6.28
CA TYR A 891 13.61 28.49 -4.94
C TYR A 891 12.28 29.25 -5.06
N ASN A 892 12.28 30.28 -5.91
CA ASN A 892 11.10 31.02 -6.29
C ASN A 892 11.26 31.59 -7.71
N HIS A 893 10.13 31.74 -8.39
CA HIS A 893 10.07 32.38 -9.69
C HIS A 893 10.13 33.90 -9.55
N LYS A 894 10.48 34.59 -10.65
CA LYS A 894 10.37 36.04 -10.73
C LYS A 894 8.89 36.43 -10.67
N ASP A 895 8.53 37.24 -9.68
CA ASP A 895 7.21 37.81 -9.51
C ASP A 895 7.31 39.29 -9.10
N TYR A 896 6.20 39.91 -8.68
CA TYR A 896 6.19 41.30 -8.22
C TYR A 896 6.99 41.50 -6.92
N HIS A 897 7.08 40.47 -6.07
CA HIS A 897 7.68 40.53 -4.74
C HIS A 897 9.15 40.09 -4.73
N SER A 898 9.62 39.41 -5.76
CA SER A 898 10.96 38.84 -5.83
C SER A 898 11.51 38.74 -7.25
N ALA A 899 12.81 38.98 -7.39
CA ALA A 899 13.54 38.80 -8.65
C ALA A 899 13.67 37.33 -9.09
N GLY A 900 13.33 36.38 -8.21
CA GLY A 900 13.53 34.94 -8.41
C GLY A 900 14.99 34.51 -8.22
N ARG A 901 15.20 33.28 -7.71
CA ARG A 901 16.54 32.68 -7.59
C ARG A 901 16.52 31.15 -7.67
N LEU A 902 17.66 30.57 -8.00
CA LEU A 902 17.87 29.12 -7.92
C LEU A 902 18.09 28.68 -6.47
N PHE A 903 17.82 27.41 -6.20
CA PHE A 903 18.28 26.78 -4.96
C PHE A 903 19.81 26.75 -4.90
N ASP A 904 20.37 26.84 -3.70
CA ASP A 904 21.78 26.65 -3.42
C ASP A 904 22.02 25.74 -2.20
N VAL A 905 23.29 25.52 -1.86
CA VAL A 905 23.68 24.64 -0.73
C VAL A 905 23.23 25.18 0.63
N PHE A 906 23.02 26.49 0.76
CA PHE A 906 22.60 27.10 2.01
C PHE A 906 21.10 26.93 2.26
N ASP A 907 20.31 26.72 1.21
CA ASP A 907 18.89 26.34 1.35
C ASP A 907 18.74 24.98 2.06
N VAL A 908 19.42 23.94 1.57
CA VAL A 908 19.37 22.62 2.21
C VAL A 908 20.06 22.61 3.58
N LYS A 909 21.06 23.48 3.77
CA LYS A 909 21.68 23.70 5.09
C LYS A 909 20.67 24.28 6.07
N ALA A 910 19.90 25.29 5.66
CA ALA A 910 18.87 25.90 6.50
C ALA A 910 17.81 24.87 6.88
N ASP A 911 17.33 24.07 5.92
CA ASP A 911 16.35 23.00 6.18
C ASP A 911 16.90 21.95 7.17
N LEU A 912 18.17 21.56 7.01
CA LEU A 912 18.85 20.64 7.93
C LEU A 912 18.97 21.25 9.34
N GLU A 913 19.39 22.50 9.47
CA GLU A 913 19.54 23.19 10.74
C GLU A 913 18.18 23.34 11.46
N THR A 914 17.12 23.69 10.73
CA THR A 914 15.74 23.72 11.24
C THR A 914 15.31 22.34 11.74
N SER A 915 15.58 21.29 10.96
CA SER A 915 15.27 19.90 11.31
C SER A 915 15.98 19.45 12.58
N LEU A 916 17.29 19.69 12.69
CA LEU A 916 18.10 19.33 13.86
C LEU A 916 17.69 20.11 15.12
N ASN A 917 17.43 21.41 15.00
CA ASN A 917 16.94 22.23 16.11
C ASN A 917 15.58 21.75 16.61
N TYR A 918 14.67 21.37 15.70
CA TYR A 918 13.33 20.89 16.04
C TYR A 918 13.39 19.59 16.85
N ILE A 919 14.25 18.64 16.45
CA ILE A 919 14.47 17.40 17.22
C ILE A 919 15.32 17.60 18.49
N LYS A 920 15.50 18.86 18.89
CA LYS A 920 16.18 19.36 20.11
C LYS A 920 17.68 19.08 20.13
N LEU A 921 18.30 18.96 18.96
CA LEU A 921 19.74 18.88 18.85
C LEU A 921 20.34 20.28 18.64
N SER A 922 21.09 20.75 19.63
CA SER A 922 21.77 22.05 19.54
C SER A 922 22.96 21.98 18.58
N LEU A 923 22.92 22.83 17.54
CA LEU A 923 23.99 22.96 16.56
C LEU A 923 25.33 23.44 17.17
N ASP A 924 25.30 24.16 18.29
CA ASP A 924 26.51 24.59 19.00
C ASP A 924 27.38 23.42 19.51
N LYS A 925 26.76 22.23 19.65
CA LYS A 925 27.44 20.99 20.03
C LYS A 925 27.93 20.18 18.83
N CYS A 926 27.54 20.59 17.62
CA CYS A 926 27.88 19.90 16.39
C CYS A 926 29.17 20.47 15.78
N GLN A 927 29.89 19.63 15.06
CA GLN A 927 31.10 19.99 14.32
C GLN A 927 30.89 19.71 12.84
N PHE A 928 31.31 20.64 11.99
CA PHE A 928 31.29 20.47 10.54
C PHE A 928 32.63 19.88 10.10
N SER A 929 32.57 18.89 9.21
CA SER A 929 33.77 18.26 8.64
C SER A 929 33.57 17.98 7.15
N LYS A 930 34.64 17.60 6.46
CA LYS A 930 34.57 17.17 5.06
C LYS A 930 33.73 15.89 4.95
N VAL A 931 32.99 15.79 3.84
CA VAL A 931 32.23 14.60 3.48
C VAL A 931 33.20 13.53 2.95
N ASP A 932 33.00 12.30 3.38
CA ASP A 932 33.72 11.08 2.97
C ASP A 932 32.95 10.24 1.94
N LEU A 933 31.74 10.68 1.57
CA LEU A 933 30.86 10.00 0.63
C LEU A 933 31.13 10.44 -0.84
N PRO A 934 31.31 9.51 -1.78
CA PRO A 934 31.72 9.81 -3.16
C PRO A 934 30.63 10.48 -4.01
N TYR A 935 29.37 10.42 -3.57
CA TYR A 935 28.22 10.95 -4.31
C TYR A 935 27.89 12.42 -3.97
N TYR A 936 28.60 13.04 -3.04
CA TYR A 936 28.54 14.49 -2.79
C TYR A 936 29.70 15.23 -3.48
N HIS A 937 29.49 16.50 -3.82
CA HIS A 937 30.54 17.35 -4.38
C HIS A 937 31.63 17.63 -3.33
N PRO A 938 32.94 17.44 -3.62
CA PRO A 938 34.01 17.45 -2.63
C PRO A 938 34.24 18.80 -1.93
N THR A 939 33.84 19.91 -2.56
CA THR A 939 34.02 21.27 -2.02
C THR A 939 32.72 22.01 -1.70
N LYS A 940 31.56 21.42 -2.04
CA LYS A 940 30.24 22.04 -1.85
C LYS A 940 29.34 21.14 -1.00
N SER A 941 29.92 20.51 0.00
CA SER A 941 29.24 19.59 0.91
C SER A 941 29.92 19.57 2.28
N SER A 942 29.18 19.17 3.32
CA SER A 942 29.72 18.99 4.66
C SER A 942 29.00 17.88 5.43
N ALA A 943 29.76 17.18 6.28
CA ALA A 943 29.24 16.24 7.25
C ALA A 943 29.10 16.93 8.61
N VAL A 944 28.00 16.67 9.31
CA VAL A 944 27.70 17.17 10.66
C VAL A 944 27.95 16.05 11.67
N LYS A 945 28.81 16.31 12.64
CA LYS A 945 29.24 15.37 13.68
C LYS A 945 28.78 15.83 15.07
N LEU A 946 28.35 14.87 15.89
CA LEU A 946 28.15 15.04 17.32
C LEU A 946 29.15 14.14 18.06
N GLY A 947 30.20 14.76 18.63
CA GLY A 947 31.32 13.99 19.16
C GLY A 947 32.04 13.23 18.04
N LYS A 948 32.07 11.89 18.13
CA LYS A 948 32.64 11.03 17.08
C LYS A 948 31.62 10.58 16.03
N ASN A 949 30.33 10.71 16.32
CA ASN A 949 29.27 10.15 15.48
C ASN A 949 28.86 11.14 14.39
N ILE A 950 28.77 10.68 13.15
CA ILE A 950 28.19 11.47 12.05
C ILE A 950 26.67 11.34 12.14
N ILE A 951 25.99 12.47 12.21
CA ILE A 951 24.53 12.55 12.36
C ILE A 951 23.84 13.02 11.08
N ALA A 952 24.54 13.75 10.20
CA ALA A 952 23.96 14.20 8.95
C ALA A 952 25.04 14.54 7.90
N TYR A 953 24.63 14.56 6.64
CA TYR A 953 25.36 15.09 5.50
C TYR A 953 24.47 16.09 4.76
N PHE A 954 25.06 17.11 4.15
CA PHE A 954 24.37 17.98 3.20
C PHE A 954 25.33 18.54 2.17
N GLY A 955 24.82 18.90 0.99
CA GLY A 955 25.65 19.45 -0.08
C GLY A 955 25.05 19.34 -1.46
N GLN A 956 25.80 19.80 -2.45
CA GLN A 956 25.52 19.53 -3.86
C GLN A 956 25.82 18.06 -4.18
N VAL A 957 24.92 17.39 -4.90
CA VAL A 957 25.15 16.04 -5.45
C VAL A 957 26.26 16.09 -6.50
N HIS A 958 27.14 15.09 -6.53
CA HIS A 958 28.29 15.07 -7.41
C HIS A 958 27.87 15.10 -8.91
N PRO A 959 28.46 15.95 -9.77
CA PRO A 959 28.07 16.06 -11.18
C PRO A 959 28.12 14.76 -11.99
N ALA A 960 29.06 13.86 -11.67
CA ALA A 960 29.13 12.54 -12.30
C ALA A 960 27.91 11.66 -11.99
N ILE A 961 27.33 11.78 -10.79
CA ILE A 961 26.10 11.09 -10.40
C ILE A 961 24.93 11.68 -11.18
N LEU A 962 24.82 13.01 -11.23
CA LEU A 962 23.76 13.69 -12.00
C LEU A 962 23.81 13.32 -13.49
N LYS A 963 25.01 13.19 -14.07
CA LYS A 963 25.21 12.72 -15.44
C LYS A 963 24.72 11.28 -15.65
N TYR A 964 24.92 10.38 -14.68
CA TYR A 964 24.42 9.00 -14.76
C TYR A 964 22.89 8.95 -14.82
N PHE A 965 22.21 9.81 -14.05
CA PHE A 965 20.74 9.94 -14.07
C PHE A 965 20.22 10.85 -15.21
N ASP A 966 21.07 11.31 -16.14
CA ASP A 966 20.71 12.28 -17.19
C ASP A 966 20.05 13.57 -16.67
N ILE A 967 20.50 14.05 -15.50
CA ILE A 967 20.03 15.28 -14.87
C ILE A 967 20.99 16.42 -15.20
N LYS A 968 20.46 17.46 -15.87
CA LYS A 968 21.25 18.63 -16.31
C LYS A 968 21.36 19.74 -15.27
N LYS A 969 20.46 19.77 -14.28
CA LYS A 969 20.42 20.80 -13.25
C LYS A 969 21.25 20.39 -12.02
N GLU A 970 21.76 21.38 -11.29
CA GLU A 970 22.33 21.14 -9.97
C GLU A 970 21.23 20.67 -9.00
N ILE A 971 21.56 19.66 -8.18
CA ILE A 971 20.70 19.16 -7.11
C ILE A 971 21.46 19.29 -5.80
N PHE A 972 20.77 19.78 -4.79
CA PHE A 972 21.25 19.88 -3.42
C PHE A 972 20.50 18.88 -2.56
N ALA A 973 21.23 18.16 -1.70
CA ALA A 973 20.70 17.07 -0.91
C ALA A 973 21.12 17.21 0.56
N PHE A 974 20.33 16.60 1.44
CA PHE A 974 20.72 16.30 2.81
C PHE A 974 20.29 14.87 3.19
N GLU A 975 20.99 14.29 4.16
CA GLU A 975 20.70 12.99 4.76
C GLU A 975 20.95 13.10 6.28
N ILE A 976 19.96 12.77 7.11
CA ILE A 976 20.06 12.72 8.57
C ILE A 976 20.00 11.24 8.99
N ASN A 977 21.04 10.74 9.63
CA ASN A 977 21.04 9.42 10.23
C ASN A 977 20.28 9.46 11.56
N MET A 978 18.99 9.09 11.52
CA MET A 978 18.10 9.15 12.68
C MET A 978 18.53 8.20 13.79
N SER A 979 19.11 7.04 13.44
CA SER A 979 19.65 6.06 14.39
C SER A 979 20.82 6.63 15.21
N ASN A 980 21.61 7.54 14.66
CA ASN A 980 22.70 8.22 15.36
C ASN A 980 22.28 9.46 16.15
N VAL A 981 21.03 9.94 16.01
CA VAL A 981 20.54 11.09 16.77
C VAL A 981 20.13 10.65 18.18
N PRO A 982 20.78 11.14 19.26
CA PRO A 982 20.47 10.69 20.61
C PRO A 982 18.99 10.95 20.97
N LEU A 983 18.32 9.91 21.46
CA LEU A 983 17.02 10.03 22.11
C LEU A 983 17.28 10.57 23.52
N SER A 984 17.01 11.85 23.74
CA SER A 984 17.28 12.47 25.03
C SER A 984 16.46 11.77 26.14
N LYS A 985 17.12 11.00 27.02
CA LYS A 985 16.54 10.54 28.32
C LYS A 985 16.32 11.71 29.30
N LEU A 986 16.28 12.94 28.82
CA LEU A 986 16.21 14.11 29.68
C LEU A 986 14.84 14.09 30.38
N LYS A 987 14.84 13.69 31.67
CA LYS A 987 14.03 14.36 32.69
C LYS A 987 14.08 15.83 32.31
N PHE A 988 12.96 16.41 31.88
CA PHE A 988 12.84 17.75 31.33
C PHE A 988 14.04 18.60 31.73
N PRO A 989 14.99 18.91 30.82
CA PRO A 989 15.97 19.90 31.20
C PRO A 989 15.10 21.12 31.48
N ARG A 990 15.05 21.57 32.73
CA ARG A 990 14.42 22.85 33.05
C ARG A 990 15.10 23.79 32.07
N LYS A 991 14.36 24.29 31.06
CA LYS A 991 14.88 25.39 30.25
C LYS A 991 15.30 26.42 31.29
N ASP A 992 16.53 26.90 31.18
CA ASP A 992 16.97 27.98 32.05
C ASP A 992 15.89 29.06 32.03
N GLU A 993 15.61 29.62 33.20
CA GLU A 993 14.58 30.64 33.33
C GLU A 993 14.81 31.72 32.26
N PHE A 994 13.74 32.09 31.55
CA PHE A 994 13.84 33.13 30.54
C PHE A 994 14.07 34.46 31.24
N VAL A 995 15.32 34.90 31.30
CA VAL A 995 15.72 36.17 31.91
C VAL A 995 15.69 37.26 30.85
N VAL A 996 14.77 38.21 30.99
CA VAL A 996 14.77 39.46 30.21
C VAL A 996 15.85 40.38 30.80
N SER A 997 16.69 40.96 29.94
CA SER A 997 17.63 42.00 30.36
C SER A 997 16.98 43.37 30.19
N ASP A 998 16.92 44.13 31.28
CA ASP A 998 16.45 45.53 31.28
C ASP A 998 17.49 46.50 30.69
N PHE A 999 18.67 46.01 30.30
CA PHE A 999 19.78 46.83 29.83
C PHE A 999 19.84 46.89 28.30
N GLN A 1000 20.17 48.07 27.74
CA GLN A 1000 20.20 48.28 26.30
C GLN A 1000 21.29 47.45 25.61
N PRO A 1001 20.98 46.74 24.50
CA PRO A 1001 21.99 46.07 23.69
C PRO A 1001 22.80 47.07 22.87
N THR A 1002 24.11 46.81 22.75
CA THR A 1002 25.03 47.55 21.87
C THR A 1002 25.46 46.67 20.71
N PHE A 1003 25.62 47.24 19.52
CA PHE A 1003 26.11 46.53 18.33
C PHE A 1003 27.47 47.08 17.90
N ARG A 1004 28.37 46.17 17.50
CA ARG A 1004 29.68 46.50 16.93
C ARG A 1004 29.94 45.64 15.71
N ASP A 1005 30.37 46.29 14.63
CA ASP A 1005 30.66 45.64 13.37
C ASP A 1005 32.18 45.50 13.22
N TYR A 1006 32.64 44.33 12.78
CA TYR A 1006 34.04 44.01 12.56
C TYR A 1006 34.21 43.43 11.17
N ALA A 1007 35.22 43.88 10.44
CA ALA A 1007 35.59 43.32 9.14
C ALA A 1007 37.00 42.73 9.20
N PHE A 1008 37.12 41.40 9.13
CA PHE A 1008 38.40 40.70 9.23
C PHE A 1008 38.88 40.22 7.86
N VAL A 1009 40.13 40.51 7.50
CA VAL A 1009 40.80 39.99 6.30
C VAL A 1009 41.53 38.71 6.65
N VAL A 1010 41.05 37.58 6.13
CA VAL A 1010 41.56 36.23 6.40
C VAL A 1010 41.93 35.51 5.10
N ASN A 1011 42.62 34.37 5.18
CA ASN A 1011 42.86 33.53 4.01
C ASN A 1011 41.54 33.01 3.41
N ASN A 1012 41.51 32.81 2.09
CA ASN A 1012 40.31 32.37 1.38
C ASN A 1012 39.79 31.01 1.85
N ASP A 1013 40.69 30.10 2.23
CA ASP A 1013 40.40 28.76 2.71
C ASP A 1013 39.94 28.71 4.19
N GLN A 1014 40.17 29.78 4.97
CA GLN A 1014 39.78 29.83 6.38
C GLN A 1014 38.25 29.70 6.56
N PRO A 1015 37.74 28.71 7.30
CA PRO A 1015 36.32 28.58 7.57
C PRO A 1015 35.78 29.73 8.42
N VAL A 1016 34.77 30.43 7.91
CA VAL A 1016 34.13 31.57 8.60
C VAL A 1016 33.40 31.13 9.88
N GLY A 1017 32.82 29.92 9.87
CA GLY A 1017 32.13 29.37 11.04
C GLY A 1017 33.04 29.21 12.26
N GLU A 1018 34.33 28.93 12.06
CA GLU A 1018 35.30 28.84 13.15
C GLU A 1018 35.54 30.20 13.80
N ILE A 1019 35.63 31.27 13.00
CA ILE A 1019 35.79 32.65 13.47
C ILE A 1019 34.56 33.05 14.30
N ILE A 1020 33.35 32.83 13.76
CA ILE A 1020 32.09 33.13 14.46
C ILE A 1020 32.01 32.37 15.79
N ASN A 1021 32.31 31.06 15.78
CA ASN A 1021 32.27 30.23 16.99
C ASN A 1021 33.34 30.62 18.00
N CYS A 1022 34.50 31.09 17.55
CA CYS A 1022 35.55 31.59 18.43
C CYS A 1022 35.08 32.81 19.19
N ILE A 1023 34.52 33.79 18.47
CA ILE A 1023 34.03 35.05 19.05
C ILE A 1023 32.85 34.79 20.00
N LYS A 1024 31.89 33.95 19.61
CA LYS A 1024 30.75 33.55 20.47
C LYS A 1024 31.19 32.92 21.79
N LYS A 1025 32.37 32.27 21.83
CA LYS A 1025 32.87 31.56 23.02
C LYS A 1025 33.75 32.43 23.93
N LEU A 1026 34.15 33.64 23.51
CA LEU A 1026 35.02 34.52 24.29
C LEU A 1026 34.40 34.98 25.61
N ASP A 1027 33.20 35.56 25.55
CA ASP A 1027 32.45 35.99 26.73
C ASP A 1027 30.96 35.72 26.55
N LYS A 1028 30.50 34.56 27.04
CA LYS A 1028 29.09 34.14 26.95
C LYS A 1028 28.13 34.98 27.80
N LYS A 1029 28.63 35.80 28.73
CA LYS A 1029 27.78 36.65 29.57
C LYS A 1029 27.39 37.94 28.84
N ILE A 1030 28.31 38.47 28.03
CA ILE A 1030 28.15 39.75 27.33
C ILE A 1030 27.82 39.56 25.85
N ILE A 1031 28.49 38.64 25.15
CA ILE A 1031 28.27 38.41 23.71
C ILE A 1031 27.00 37.58 23.53
N ARG A 1032 25.96 38.18 22.93
CA ARG A 1032 24.65 37.55 22.73
C ARG A 1032 24.47 36.94 21.34
N SER A 1033 24.96 37.61 20.30
CA SER A 1033 24.97 37.07 18.94
C SER A 1033 26.19 37.57 18.17
N VAL A 1034 26.57 36.80 17.15
CA VAL A 1034 27.61 37.14 16.17
C VAL A 1034 27.02 36.76 14.82
N ASP A 1035 26.65 37.78 14.05
CA ASP A 1035 25.87 37.66 12.84
C ASP A 1035 26.75 38.05 11.64
N LEU A 1036 26.90 37.14 10.68
CA LEU A 1036 27.62 37.41 9.44
C LEU A 1036 26.73 38.23 8.51
N PHE A 1037 27.19 39.39 8.05
CA PHE A 1037 26.40 40.22 7.13
C PHE A 1037 27.06 40.44 5.77
N ASP A 1038 28.37 40.20 5.62
CA ASP A 1038 29.03 40.25 4.32
C ASP A 1038 30.30 39.36 4.25
N VAL A 1039 30.57 38.80 3.07
CA VAL A 1039 31.84 38.14 2.73
C VAL A 1039 32.27 38.64 1.34
N TYR A 1040 33.30 39.49 1.33
CA TYR A 1040 33.82 40.08 0.10
C TYR A 1040 35.13 39.41 -0.30
N ALA A 1041 35.19 38.89 -1.54
CA ALA A 1041 36.40 38.42 -2.18
C ALA A 1041 36.49 39.06 -3.57
N GLY A 1042 37.33 40.07 -3.72
CA GLY A 1042 37.48 40.81 -4.97
C GLY A 1042 38.75 41.64 -5.01
N ASP A 1043 38.96 42.37 -6.11
CA ASP A 1043 40.25 42.95 -6.50
C ASP A 1043 40.84 43.98 -5.51
N LYS A 1044 40.02 44.49 -4.59
CA LYS A 1044 40.42 45.43 -3.53
C LYS A 1044 41.08 44.75 -2.32
N LEU A 1045 41.27 43.43 -2.35
CA LEU A 1045 41.92 42.64 -1.31
C LEU A 1045 43.20 41.97 -1.83
N PRO A 1046 44.18 41.66 -0.97
CA PRO A 1046 45.35 40.88 -1.36
C PRO A 1046 44.94 39.53 -1.97
N PHE A 1047 45.69 39.07 -2.97
CA PHE A 1047 45.43 37.79 -3.63
C PHE A 1047 45.37 36.64 -2.61
N GLY A 1048 44.33 35.80 -2.71
CA GLY A 1048 44.11 34.69 -1.78
C GLY A 1048 43.49 35.08 -0.43
N LYS A 1049 43.06 36.32 -0.24
CA LYS A 1049 42.35 36.79 0.97
C LYS A 1049 40.88 37.12 0.70
N LYS A 1050 40.06 37.00 1.74
CA LYS A 1050 38.67 37.45 1.80
C LYS A 1050 38.43 38.32 3.03
N SER A 1051 37.50 39.26 2.93
CA SER A 1051 37.03 40.09 4.04
C SER A 1051 35.72 39.53 4.56
N VAL A 1052 35.67 39.26 5.87
CA VAL A 1052 34.52 38.68 6.58
C VAL A 1052 33.96 39.76 7.52
N ALA A 1053 32.76 40.25 7.23
CA ALA A 1053 32.11 41.29 8.01
C ALA A 1053 31.04 40.70 8.93
N ILE A 1054 31.23 40.90 10.24
CA ILE A 1054 30.37 40.36 11.29
C ILE A 1054 29.85 41.48 12.18
N LYS A 1055 28.62 41.32 12.66
CA LYS A 1055 27.97 42.18 13.64
C LYS A 1055 27.87 41.44 14.95
N VAL A 1056 28.42 42.02 16.01
CA VAL A 1056 28.42 41.43 17.35
C VAL A 1056 27.43 42.20 18.23
N LYS A 1057 26.44 41.49 18.78
CA LYS A 1057 25.50 42.03 19.76
C LYS A 1057 26.05 41.82 21.17
N LEU A 1058 26.22 42.91 21.90
CA LEU A 1058 26.79 42.98 23.24
C LEU A 1058 25.73 43.45 24.23
N GLN A 1059 25.47 42.66 25.28
CA GLN A 1059 24.47 42.99 26.29
C GLN A 1059 24.71 42.22 27.59
N SER A 1060 24.98 42.95 28.68
CA SER A 1060 25.07 42.36 30.02
C SER A 1060 23.68 42.02 30.58
N ALA A 1061 23.64 41.10 31.55
CA ALA A 1061 22.41 40.78 32.28
C ALA A 1061 22.19 41.67 33.52
N ASP A 1062 23.23 42.38 33.96
CA ASP A 1062 23.32 43.02 35.28
C ASP A 1062 23.71 44.51 35.24
N ARG A 1063 24.14 45.03 34.08
CA ARG A 1063 24.56 46.43 33.91
C ARG A 1063 24.53 46.92 32.47
N THR A 1064 24.45 48.23 32.28
CA THR A 1064 24.74 48.90 31.00
C THR A 1064 26.25 48.84 30.71
N LEU A 1065 26.63 48.59 29.47
CA LEU A 1065 28.04 48.53 29.05
C LEU A 1065 28.57 49.95 28.79
N ASN A 1066 29.66 50.32 29.45
CA ASN A 1066 30.31 51.62 29.24
C ASN A 1066 31.34 51.53 28.10
N GLU A 1067 31.82 52.68 27.59
CA GLU A 1067 32.81 52.71 26.50
C GLU A 1067 34.10 51.93 26.81
N SER A 1068 34.55 51.93 28.07
CA SER A 1068 35.72 51.17 28.50
C SER A 1068 35.52 49.66 28.39
N ASP A 1069 34.34 49.16 28.78
CA ASP A 1069 34.00 47.73 28.66
C ASP A 1069 33.94 47.31 27.19
N LEU A 1070 33.33 48.15 26.34
CA LEU A 1070 33.24 47.90 24.91
C LEU A 1070 34.62 47.90 24.23
N LYS A 1071 35.51 48.81 24.63
CA LYS A 1071 36.88 48.88 24.09
C LYS A 1071 37.70 47.64 24.45
N GLN A 1072 37.69 47.23 25.72
CA GLN A 1072 38.37 46.01 26.18
C GLN A 1072 37.86 44.76 25.45
N LEU A 1073 36.54 44.63 25.29
CA LEU A 1073 35.96 43.51 24.58
C LEU A 1073 36.32 43.52 23.09
N SER A 1074 36.36 44.69 22.46
CA SER A 1074 36.75 44.84 21.06
C SER A 1074 38.21 44.43 20.84
N GLU A 1075 39.13 44.90 21.70
CA GLU A 1075 40.55 44.51 21.68
C GLU A 1075 40.71 43.00 21.89
N MET A 1076 39.95 42.40 22.81
CA MET A 1076 39.98 40.96 23.05
C MET A 1076 39.48 40.16 21.84
N ILE A 1077 38.42 40.62 21.17
CA ILE A 1077 37.89 39.99 19.94
C ILE A 1077 38.94 40.07 18.83
N ILE A 1078 39.53 41.24 18.60
CA ILE A 1078 40.53 41.46 17.54
C ILE A 1078 41.76 40.58 17.78
N SER A 1079 42.36 40.66 18.96
CA SER A 1079 43.56 39.89 19.32
C SER A 1079 43.34 38.38 19.18
N ASN A 1080 42.17 37.87 19.58
CA ASN A 1080 41.88 36.44 19.49
C ASN A 1080 41.74 35.95 18.04
N VAL A 1081 41.15 36.78 17.17
CA VAL A 1081 41.03 36.48 15.73
C VAL A 1081 42.40 36.57 15.04
N GLU A 1082 43.23 37.54 15.43
CA GLU A 1082 44.60 37.68 14.93
C GLU A 1082 45.48 36.48 15.33
N GLU A 1083 45.46 36.06 16.60
CA GLU A 1083 46.26 34.94 17.10
C GLU A 1083 45.87 33.59 16.47
N ARG A 1084 44.55 33.31 16.36
CA ARG A 1084 44.08 31.99 15.94
C ARG A 1084 43.93 31.83 14.43
N PHE A 1085 43.60 32.90 13.72
CA PHE A 1085 43.23 32.83 12.31
C PHE A 1085 44.06 33.77 11.42
N GLN A 1086 45.04 34.49 12.00
CA GLN A 1086 45.84 35.51 11.29
C GLN A 1086 44.97 36.55 10.59
N GLY A 1087 43.76 36.81 11.13
CA GLY A 1087 42.77 37.70 10.56
C GLY A 1087 43.02 39.13 11.00
N LYS A 1088 43.34 40.03 10.06
CA LYS A 1088 43.58 41.45 10.36
C LYS A 1088 42.29 42.25 10.25
N LEU A 1089 42.04 43.17 11.19
CA LEU A 1089 40.93 44.10 11.06
C LEU A 1089 41.16 45.01 9.84
N ARG A 1090 40.12 45.18 9.02
CA ARG A 1090 40.13 46.07 7.86
C ARG A 1090 39.90 47.49 8.33
N GLU A 1091 40.78 48.39 7.93
CA GLU A 1091 40.65 49.85 8.13
C GLU A 1091 39.49 50.45 7.34
#